data_AF-A0A2A2JF40-F1
#
_entry.id   AF-A0A2A2JF40-F1
#
_cell.length_a   1.000
_cell.length_b   1.000
_cell.length_c   1.000
_cell.angle_alpha   90.00
_cell.angle_beta   90.00
_cell.angle_gamma   90.00
#
_symmetry.space_group_name_H-M   'P 1'
#
loop_
_entity.id
_entity.type
_entity.pdbx_description
1 polymer ?
#
loop_
_entity_poly.entity_id
_entity_poly.type
_entity_poly.pdbx_seq_one_letter_code
_entity_poly.pdbx_strand_id
1 'polypeptide(L)'
;MDGLHVQLESIRRRQIAALRNMINLGQPVGNSMTNEPVWKVLILDKFGMDIISPLLPVKDLRELGVTLHLLITSHREALTDVPAVYFVSPNDENVELISQDLINAMYDSFYANLISPISRPRLETLAAAAVKGGSLNQVQKVVDQYLNFISLEDDLFVLKRYSDMSPFSYYKINDPTTSEAEMNAMMDSVADALFAVCATMGVVPIIRCRKDNAAELVAKRLDQKLRDNLRDARNNLFAVESVRAGQLHSSRPLLVIADRSADLATMLHHTWTYQALIHDVLEFDQNRISLMDGNSKKKDYDMNTSGNDKLWMKHKGSAFPLVAEAVQEDLEAYRNSEDEIKRLKRAMGMEGNEADEAMTSLLSDTTTKLGNTVTSLPQLLEAKKLIDLHTNVATTLLDHIKQRKLDVLFELEQKLLQHSPLETPLLSSVQELQNNEDILRVLLIDFLCQPSLSRATFDEYVNFLNSKEISSAALQFVYKLRSISQFGSRIAHSSEEHQGAGTKTISMFNKLLSHSSRFVMEGVKNLVPKEHNLPLTRLIDSLVTQPSSSGVDLNKMIGGTMQQQEAEDLCYFDPKLMHGIGGKDAASLRGRQPAAQDVILFVIGGGNYVEYQNLVDYGKRKQLQRVTYGCTELVNPTQFTQQNLSSMDDVPFFFLFHVLLLATSRDSVAMAALSHDDKFLELKGYVDENEKAVTIAELFAKDPNRFDKYSRSFATPDGPIMFDFSKHRVTDASFEKLIALARSRGVEKMRDAMFSGEPINFTEGRAVLHVALRNRSNTSILVNGEDVMPGVNHVLEHMRTFTNAVIDGSWLGYTGKKITDVVNIGIGGSDLGPYMVTEALRHYQEGPDVHFVSNVDGTHIYEVTRKLNPETTLFIIASKTFTTQETITNAETAKEWFLKTAGDQAAVAKHFVALSTNEKKVVEFGIDPANMFEFWDWVGGRYSLWSAIGLSISLHIGFDNFEQLLAGAHAADLHFKQTPLDQNIPVIMAMLGILYINVYNAETHALLPYDQYLHRFAAYFQQGDMESNGKFVTRSGHRVDYATGPIIWGEPGTNGQHAFYQLIHQGTRLIPADFIAAVKTLNPIRNSLQQQILFANFVAQTEALMKGKTREEAEKELRDSGMNEQQIQHIVPHKVFEGNRPTTSIVLPVLTPSTLGSLIAFYEHKIFVQGVIWDINSYDQWGVELGKQLAKIVQPELTAEGVTTGHDASTNGIIAFFKHINKA
;
A
#
# COMPACT_ATOMS: atom_id res chain seq x y z
N MET A 1 11.65 -34.43 -47.45
CA MET A 1 12.75 -33.71 -46.76
C MET A 1 12.09 -32.99 -45.60
N ASP A 2 11.88 -33.73 -44.52
CA ASP A 2 11.26 -33.27 -43.28
C ASP A 2 12.32 -32.54 -42.46
N GLY A 3 12.23 -31.21 -42.40
CA GLY A 3 12.88 -30.44 -41.37
C GLY A 3 12.02 -30.49 -40.12
N LEU A 4 12.49 -31.16 -39.07
CA LEU A 4 11.89 -31.13 -37.73
C LEU A 4 11.80 -29.67 -37.24
N HIS A 5 10.64 -29.02 -37.43
CA HIS A 5 10.27 -27.87 -36.61
C HIS A 5 9.98 -28.39 -35.20
N VAL A 6 10.92 -28.20 -34.28
CA VAL A 6 10.70 -28.44 -32.85
C VAL A 6 9.67 -27.40 -32.38
N GLN A 7 8.41 -27.82 -32.21
CA GLN A 7 7.36 -26.95 -31.70
C GLN A 7 7.63 -26.67 -30.21
N LEU A 8 7.74 -25.39 -29.84
CA LEU A 8 7.94 -24.99 -28.45
C LEU A 8 6.74 -25.45 -27.61
N GLU A 9 7.01 -26.09 -26.47
CA GLU A 9 5.94 -26.46 -25.53
C GLU A 9 5.25 -25.21 -24.95
N SER A 10 3.91 -25.27 -24.89
CA SER A 10 3.06 -24.20 -24.39
C SER A 10 3.25 -23.97 -22.88
N ILE A 11 3.01 -22.74 -22.40
CA ILE A 11 3.16 -22.41 -20.97
C ILE A 11 2.23 -23.26 -20.10
N ARG A 12 0.99 -23.51 -20.58
CA ARG A 12 0.01 -24.36 -19.90
C ARG A 12 0.50 -25.79 -19.71
N ARG A 13 1.10 -26.40 -20.74
CA ARG A 13 1.63 -27.78 -20.64
C ARG A 13 2.76 -27.88 -19.63
N ARG A 14 3.66 -26.90 -19.61
CA ARG A 14 4.77 -26.83 -18.64
C ARG A 14 4.27 -26.66 -17.21
N GLN A 15 3.27 -25.81 -17.01
CA GLN A 15 2.63 -25.63 -15.72
C GLN A 15 1.93 -26.92 -15.23
N ILE A 16 1.18 -27.60 -16.10
CA ILE A 16 0.56 -28.90 -15.78
C ILE A 16 1.62 -29.94 -15.41
N ALA A 17 2.73 -30.02 -16.15
CA ALA A 17 3.81 -30.95 -15.84
C ALA A 17 4.44 -30.68 -14.46
N ALA A 18 4.66 -29.41 -14.11
CA ALA A 18 5.16 -29.01 -12.80
C ALA A 18 4.21 -29.43 -11.68
N LEU A 19 2.91 -29.15 -11.82
CA LEU A 19 1.87 -29.55 -10.85
C LEU A 19 1.77 -31.08 -10.71
N ARG A 20 1.81 -31.83 -11.81
CA ARG A 20 1.78 -33.30 -11.78
C ARG A 20 3.00 -33.87 -11.04
N ASN A 21 4.19 -33.33 -11.29
CA ASN A 21 5.41 -33.73 -10.55
C ASN A 21 5.31 -33.38 -9.06
N MET A 22 4.79 -32.20 -8.72
CA MET A 22 4.57 -31.79 -7.33
C MET A 22 3.60 -32.74 -6.60
N ILE A 23 2.44 -33.02 -7.18
CA ILE A 23 1.44 -33.94 -6.61
C ILE A 23 2.00 -35.37 -6.52
N ASN A 24 2.88 -35.76 -7.45
CA ASN A 24 3.60 -37.02 -7.39
C ASN A 24 4.81 -37.00 -6.45
N LEU A 25 4.71 -36.27 -5.33
CA LEU A 25 5.73 -36.20 -4.26
C LEU A 25 7.12 -35.73 -4.76
N GLY A 26 7.14 -34.96 -5.86
CA GLY A 26 8.37 -34.48 -6.49
C GLY A 26 9.09 -35.50 -7.37
N GLN A 27 8.48 -36.66 -7.66
CA GLN A 27 9.02 -37.66 -8.58
C GLN A 27 8.47 -37.45 -10.00
N PRO A 28 9.31 -37.60 -11.05
CA PRO A 28 8.86 -37.48 -12.43
C PRO A 28 7.79 -38.54 -12.73
N VAL A 29 6.69 -38.12 -13.34
CA VAL A 29 5.62 -39.04 -13.78
C VAL A 29 6.15 -39.84 -14.98
N GLY A 30 6.50 -41.11 -14.76
CA GLY A 30 6.95 -42.03 -15.81
C GLY A 30 5.80 -42.47 -16.72
N ASN A 31 6.08 -42.72 -18.00
CA ASN A 31 5.08 -43.21 -18.97
C ASN A 31 4.64 -44.68 -18.75
N SER A 32 5.16 -45.40 -17.74
CA SER A 32 4.71 -46.77 -17.42
C SER A 32 3.74 -46.78 -16.24
N MET A 33 2.48 -47.13 -16.51
CA MET A 33 1.42 -47.35 -15.53
C MET A 33 1.63 -48.63 -14.70
N THR A 34 2.78 -48.77 -14.03
CA THR A 34 3.13 -49.99 -13.28
C THR A 34 3.38 -49.80 -11.79
N ASN A 35 3.29 -48.57 -11.26
CA ASN A 35 3.35 -48.33 -9.82
C ASN A 35 1.97 -47.87 -9.33
N GLU A 36 1.44 -48.53 -8.29
CA GLU A 36 0.23 -48.07 -7.61
C GLU A 36 0.43 -46.64 -7.07
N PRO A 37 -0.53 -45.72 -7.28
CA PRO A 37 -0.41 -44.35 -6.80
C PRO A 37 -0.47 -44.34 -5.26
N VAL A 38 0.50 -43.68 -4.63
CA VAL A 38 0.49 -43.46 -3.17
C VAL A 38 -0.71 -42.56 -2.83
N TRP A 39 -1.58 -43.02 -1.95
CA TRP A 39 -2.71 -42.21 -1.46
C TRP A 39 -2.22 -41.03 -0.63
N LYS A 40 -2.72 -39.82 -0.92
CA LYS A 40 -2.29 -38.58 -0.27
C LYS A 40 -3.42 -37.55 -0.15
N VAL A 41 -3.24 -36.60 0.75
CA VAL A 41 -4.13 -35.43 0.91
C VAL A 41 -3.47 -34.20 0.29
N LEU A 42 -4.25 -33.42 -0.47
CA LEU A 42 -3.83 -32.16 -1.06
C LEU A 42 -4.39 -30.99 -0.24
N ILE A 43 -3.53 -30.14 0.29
CA ILE A 43 -3.89 -28.98 1.11
C ILE A 43 -3.59 -27.70 0.31
N LEU A 44 -4.60 -26.88 0.12
CA LEU A 44 -4.57 -25.70 -0.76
C LEU A 44 -4.98 -24.45 0.00
N ASP A 45 -4.45 -23.30 -0.37
CA ASP A 45 -5.11 -22.02 -0.08
C ASP A 45 -6.03 -21.64 -1.24
N LYS A 46 -6.76 -20.53 -1.11
CA LYS A 46 -7.69 -20.08 -2.18
C LYS A 46 -6.96 -19.88 -3.51
N PHE A 47 -5.74 -19.33 -3.48
CA PHE A 47 -4.97 -19.06 -4.69
C PHE A 47 -4.43 -20.34 -5.35
N GLY A 48 -3.93 -21.30 -4.56
CA GLY A 48 -3.53 -22.63 -5.04
C GLY A 48 -4.70 -23.38 -5.68
N MET A 49 -5.91 -23.24 -5.12
CA MET A 49 -7.13 -23.78 -5.73
C MET A 49 -7.46 -23.11 -7.07
N ASP A 50 -7.34 -21.78 -7.17
CA ASP A 50 -7.56 -21.05 -8.41
C ASP A 50 -6.56 -21.45 -9.52
N ILE A 51 -5.34 -21.86 -9.16
CA ILE A 51 -4.32 -22.37 -10.10
C ILE A 51 -4.66 -23.80 -10.56
N ILE A 52 -5.01 -24.71 -9.64
CA ILE A 52 -5.22 -26.13 -9.96
C ILE A 52 -6.53 -26.36 -10.72
N SER A 53 -7.61 -25.68 -10.33
CA SER A 53 -8.97 -25.84 -10.88
C SER A 53 -9.05 -25.88 -12.42
N PRO A 54 -8.46 -24.93 -13.17
CA PRO A 54 -8.51 -24.93 -14.63
C PRO A 54 -7.48 -25.85 -15.32
N LEU A 55 -6.55 -26.45 -14.56
CA LEU A 55 -5.42 -27.21 -15.10
C LEU A 55 -5.53 -28.72 -14.89
N LEU A 56 -6.06 -29.14 -13.74
CA LEU A 56 -6.19 -30.54 -13.35
C LEU A 56 -7.62 -30.83 -12.88
N PRO A 57 -8.45 -31.49 -13.70
CA PRO A 57 -9.76 -31.94 -13.26
C PRO A 57 -9.66 -32.92 -12.09
N VAL A 58 -10.74 -33.04 -11.30
CA VAL A 58 -10.82 -33.96 -10.15
C VAL A 58 -10.47 -35.41 -10.53
N LYS A 59 -10.77 -35.81 -11.77
CA LYS A 59 -10.38 -37.13 -12.31
C LYS A 59 -8.86 -37.31 -12.32
N ASP A 60 -8.12 -36.35 -12.86
CA ASP A 60 -6.66 -36.38 -12.92
C ASP A 60 -6.04 -36.37 -11.51
N LEU A 61 -6.62 -35.60 -10.57
CA LEU A 61 -6.16 -35.60 -9.17
C LEU A 61 -6.30 -36.98 -8.53
N ARG A 62 -7.42 -37.68 -8.79
CA ARG A 62 -7.65 -39.06 -8.30
C ARG A 62 -6.68 -40.06 -8.93
N GLU A 63 -6.41 -39.94 -10.24
CA GLU A 63 -5.42 -40.77 -10.93
C GLU A 63 -3.99 -40.61 -10.35
N LEU A 64 -3.68 -39.43 -9.80
CA LEU A 64 -2.43 -39.13 -9.11
C LEU A 64 -2.42 -39.52 -7.61
N GLY A 65 -3.47 -40.20 -7.13
CA GLY A 65 -3.57 -40.69 -5.75
C GLY A 65 -4.09 -39.66 -4.73
N VAL A 66 -4.67 -38.54 -5.15
CA VAL A 66 -5.28 -37.56 -4.22
C VAL A 66 -6.67 -38.07 -3.79
N THR A 67 -6.80 -38.40 -2.50
CA THR A 67 -8.09 -38.86 -1.91
C THR A 67 -8.97 -37.70 -1.46
N LEU A 68 -8.35 -36.67 -0.88
CA LEU A 68 -9.00 -35.47 -0.37
C LEU A 68 -8.23 -34.24 -0.81
N HIS A 69 -8.95 -33.19 -1.22
CA HIS A 69 -8.40 -31.85 -1.40
C HIS A 69 -9.12 -30.88 -0.45
N LEU A 70 -8.39 -30.18 0.41
CA LEU A 70 -8.95 -29.38 1.50
C LEU A 70 -8.30 -27.99 1.52
N LEU A 71 -9.05 -26.99 1.98
CA LEU A 71 -8.49 -25.67 2.21
C LEU A 71 -7.65 -25.68 3.50
N ILE A 72 -6.51 -24.99 3.52
CA ILE A 72 -5.64 -24.87 4.69
C ILE A 72 -6.35 -24.16 5.87
N THR A 73 -7.39 -23.38 5.60
CA THR A 73 -8.23 -22.73 6.62
C THR A 73 -9.41 -23.58 7.08
N SER A 74 -9.72 -24.70 6.42
CA SER A 74 -10.82 -25.58 6.85
C SER A 74 -10.39 -26.40 8.06
N HIS A 75 -11.34 -26.76 8.92
CA HIS A 75 -11.07 -27.74 9.97
C HIS A 75 -10.67 -29.09 9.34
N ARG A 76 -9.53 -29.64 9.77
CA ARG A 76 -9.02 -30.95 9.34
C ARG A 76 -8.77 -31.84 10.56
N GLU A 77 -9.04 -33.13 10.42
CA GLU A 77 -8.67 -34.15 11.40
C GLU A 77 -7.26 -34.68 11.12
N ALA A 78 -6.60 -35.23 12.14
CA ALA A 78 -5.26 -35.82 11.98
C ALA A 78 -5.34 -37.14 11.21
N LEU A 79 -4.56 -37.24 10.13
CA LEU A 79 -4.45 -38.41 9.25
C LEU A 79 -3.00 -38.89 9.25
N THR A 80 -2.60 -39.50 10.37
CA THR A 80 -1.20 -39.84 10.68
C THR A 80 -0.60 -40.97 9.82
N ASP A 81 -1.41 -41.62 8.99
CA ASP A 81 -1.03 -42.68 8.06
C ASP A 81 -1.00 -42.23 6.58
N VAL A 82 -1.29 -40.94 6.30
CA VAL A 82 -1.39 -40.41 4.95
C VAL A 82 -0.44 -39.22 4.74
N PRO A 83 0.35 -39.19 3.66
CA PRO A 83 1.16 -38.03 3.29
C PRO A 83 0.29 -36.80 2.93
N ALA A 84 0.75 -35.61 3.33
CA ALA A 84 0.14 -34.34 2.97
C ALA A 84 1.02 -33.55 1.98
N VAL A 85 0.42 -33.14 0.86
CA VAL A 85 1.00 -32.25 -0.13
C VAL A 85 0.38 -30.87 0.05
N TYR A 86 1.16 -29.91 0.53
CA TYR A 86 0.75 -28.51 0.61
C TYR A 86 1.09 -27.81 -0.70
N PHE A 87 0.14 -27.06 -1.26
CA PHE A 87 0.37 -26.11 -2.34
C PHE A 87 -0.29 -24.78 -1.97
N VAL A 88 0.48 -23.91 -1.31
CA VAL A 88 -0.01 -22.67 -0.66
C VAL A 88 0.93 -21.49 -0.85
N SER A 89 0.40 -20.28 -0.71
CA SER A 89 1.18 -19.03 -0.76
C SER A 89 2.02 -18.86 0.52
N PRO A 90 3.25 -18.34 0.44
CA PRO A 90 4.16 -18.15 1.59
C PRO A 90 3.80 -16.92 2.44
N ASN A 91 2.53 -16.75 2.83
CA ASN A 91 2.08 -15.67 3.72
C ASN A 91 2.13 -16.10 5.20
N ASP A 92 2.07 -15.14 6.12
CA ASP A 92 2.23 -15.41 7.55
C ASP A 92 1.13 -16.31 8.12
N GLU A 93 -0.11 -16.18 7.64
CA GLU A 93 -1.25 -17.02 8.04
C GLU A 93 -1.04 -18.50 7.66
N ASN A 94 -0.69 -18.77 6.39
CA ASN A 94 -0.44 -20.13 5.91
C ASN A 94 0.78 -20.75 6.60
N VAL A 95 1.84 -19.97 6.85
CA VAL A 95 3.04 -20.44 7.55
C VAL A 95 2.72 -20.83 8.99
N GLU A 96 1.90 -20.06 9.69
CA GLU A 96 1.45 -20.37 11.04
C GLU A 96 0.57 -21.64 11.06
N LEU A 97 -0.36 -21.78 10.11
CA LEU A 97 -1.21 -22.97 9.99
C LEU A 97 -0.41 -24.24 9.67
N ILE A 98 0.58 -24.18 8.77
CA ILE A 98 1.51 -25.29 8.53
C ILE A 98 2.32 -25.58 9.80
N SER A 99 2.77 -24.54 10.51
CA SER A 99 3.52 -24.69 11.76
C SER A 99 2.70 -25.43 12.82
N GLN A 100 1.40 -25.16 12.93
CA GLN A 100 0.50 -25.88 13.82
C GLN A 100 0.31 -27.34 13.37
N ASP A 101 0.13 -27.60 12.08
CA ASP A 101 0.04 -28.96 11.55
C ASP A 101 1.32 -29.78 11.85
N LEU A 102 2.50 -29.14 11.75
CA LEU A 102 3.80 -29.73 12.10
C LEU A 102 3.95 -29.99 13.60
N ILE A 103 3.51 -29.06 14.45
CA ILE A 103 3.55 -29.21 15.92
C ILE A 103 2.65 -30.37 16.37
N ASN A 104 1.49 -30.51 15.75
CA ASN A 104 0.51 -31.53 16.08
C ASN A 104 0.76 -32.88 15.37
N ALA A 105 1.78 -32.97 14.52
CA ALA A 105 2.12 -34.15 13.73
C ALA A 105 0.89 -34.74 13.00
N MET A 106 0.14 -33.89 12.30
CA MET A 106 -1.15 -34.23 11.69
C MET A 106 -1.09 -35.30 10.60
N TYR A 107 0.08 -35.56 10.00
CA TYR A 107 0.25 -36.38 8.81
C TYR A 107 1.49 -37.30 8.91
N ASP A 108 1.53 -38.37 8.12
CA ASP A 108 2.69 -39.28 8.05
C ASP A 108 3.95 -38.54 7.55
N SER A 109 3.79 -37.79 6.46
CA SER A 109 4.87 -37.08 5.78
C SER A 109 4.39 -35.73 5.23
N PHE A 110 5.20 -34.68 5.39
CA PHE A 110 4.89 -33.32 4.97
C PHE A 110 5.70 -32.93 3.72
N TYR A 111 4.99 -32.58 2.65
CA TYR A 111 5.55 -32.03 1.41
C TYR A 111 5.08 -30.59 1.24
N ALA A 112 5.89 -29.63 1.70
CA ALA A 112 5.59 -28.21 1.62
C ALA A 112 6.00 -27.64 0.26
N ASN A 113 5.03 -27.36 -0.62
CA ASN A 113 5.27 -26.74 -1.91
C ASN A 113 4.69 -25.33 -1.90
N LEU A 114 5.58 -24.34 -1.91
CA LEU A 114 5.24 -22.93 -1.76
C LEU A 114 5.05 -22.36 -3.17
N ILE A 115 3.92 -21.69 -3.41
CA ILE A 115 3.55 -21.19 -4.75
C ILE A 115 4.60 -20.18 -5.27
N SER A 116 5.13 -19.34 -4.39
CA SER A 116 6.21 -18.39 -4.64
C SER A 116 7.32 -18.52 -3.59
N PRO A 117 8.49 -17.88 -3.78
CA PRO A 117 9.62 -18.01 -2.86
C PRO A 117 9.29 -17.64 -1.42
N ILE A 118 9.62 -18.54 -0.48
CA ILE A 118 9.50 -18.26 0.95
C ILE A 118 10.64 -17.38 1.46
N SER A 119 10.32 -16.40 2.31
CA SER A 119 11.34 -15.57 2.94
C SER A 119 12.08 -16.35 4.04
N ARG A 120 13.35 -15.99 4.27
CA ARG A 120 14.17 -16.64 5.31
C ARG A 120 13.52 -16.63 6.70
N PRO A 121 12.94 -15.53 7.21
CA PRO A 121 12.27 -15.55 8.53
C PRO A 121 11.11 -16.54 8.60
N ARG A 122 10.29 -16.62 7.54
CA ARG A 122 9.16 -17.57 7.49
C ARG A 122 9.62 -19.03 7.45
N LEU A 123 10.73 -19.30 6.75
CA LEU A 123 11.35 -20.62 6.73
C LEU A 123 11.91 -21.00 8.11
N GLU A 124 12.51 -20.04 8.83
CA GLU A 124 13.00 -20.25 10.20
C GLU A 124 11.84 -20.57 11.17
N THR A 125 10.67 -19.95 11.00
CA THR A 125 9.45 -20.28 11.76
C THR A 125 8.99 -21.73 11.52
N LEU A 126 8.90 -22.16 10.25
CA LEU A 126 8.53 -23.55 9.92
C LEU A 126 9.52 -24.56 10.51
N ALA A 127 10.82 -24.25 10.43
CA ALA A 127 11.87 -25.10 10.99
C ALA A 127 11.76 -25.19 12.53
N ALA A 128 11.53 -24.08 13.22
CA ALA A 128 11.33 -24.06 14.67
C ALA A 128 10.08 -24.87 15.09
N ALA A 129 8.99 -24.77 14.32
CA ALA A 129 7.76 -25.52 14.55
C ALA A 129 7.97 -27.03 14.39
N ALA A 130 8.66 -27.46 13.32
CA ALA A 130 8.98 -28.88 13.10
C ALA A 130 9.86 -29.47 14.22
N VAL A 131 10.82 -28.69 14.74
CA VAL A 131 11.65 -29.09 15.89
C VAL A 131 10.80 -29.22 17.16
N LYS A 132 9.92 -28.24 17.42
CA LYS A 132 9.05 -28.23 18.59
C LYS A 132 8.05 -29.40 18.60
N GLY A 133 7.51 -29.76 17.44
CA GLY A 133 6.59 -30.89 17.27
C GLY A 133 7.24 -32.27 17.25
N GLY A 134 8.57 -32.36 17.17
CA GLY A 134 9.26 -33.63 16.94
C GLY A 134 9.01 -34.24 15.55
N SER A 135 8.47 -33.47 14.61
CA SER A 135 8.07 -33.88 13.26
C SER A 135 9.15 -33.63 12.20
N LEU A 136 10.38 -33.26 12.61
CA LEU A 136 11.48 -32.96 11.69
C LEU A 136 11.76 -34.10 10.68
N ASN A 137 11.65 -35.36 11.13
CA ASN A 137 11.85 -36.53 10.27
C ASN A 137 10.67 -36.81 9.31
N GLN A 138 9.51 -36.19 9.55
CA GLN A 138 8.32 -36.29 8.71
C GLN A 138 8.32 -35.23 7.60
N VAL A 139 9.11 -34.15 7.72
CA VAL A 139 9.26 -33.14 6.67
C VAL A 139 10.16 -33.68 5.56
N GLN A 140 9.54 -34.12 4.45
CA GLN A 140 10.26 -34.73 3.33
C GLN A 140 10.82 -33.69 2.36
N LYS A 141 10.08 -32.60 2.13
CA LYS A 141 10.45 -31.62 1.11
C LYS A 141 9.85 -30.24 1.39
N VAL A 142 10.66 -29.19 1.20
CA VAL A 142 10.24 -27.79 1.16
C VAL A 142 10.74 -27.18 -0.15
N VAL A 143 9.84 -26.80 -1.05
CA VAL A 143 10.18 -26.35 -2.41
C VAL A 143 9.39 -25.12 -2.80
N ASP A 144 10.09 -24.13 -3.33
CA ASP A 144 9.49 -23.01 -4.06
C ASP A 144 9.16 -23.47 -5.49
N GLN A 145 7.88 -23.51 -5.84
CA GLN A 145 7.41 -24.05 -7.12
C GLN A 145 7.49 -23.03 -8.27
N TYR A 146 7.47 -21.73 -7.95
CA TYR A 146 7.40 -20.65 -8.95
C TYR A 146 6.19 -20.79 -9.89
N LEU A 147 5.01 -20.99 -9.31
CA LEU A 147 3.75 -21.22 -10.04
C LEU A 147 2.66 -20.19 -9.72
N ASN A 148 3.03 -18.97 -9.31
CA ASN A 148 2.10 -17.89 -8.93
C ASN A 148 1.44 -17.19 -10.13
N PHE A 149 0.88 -17.97 -11.05
CA PHE A 149 0.08 -17.54 -12.20
C PHE A 149 -0.88 -18.67 -12.62
N ILE A 150 -1.91 -18.36 -13.41
CA ILE A 150 -2.95 -19.30 -13.86
C ILE A 150 -2.96 -19.32 -15.39
N SER A 151 -2.75 -20.50 -16.00
CA SER A 151 -2.84 -20.64 -17.46
C SER A 151 -4.22 -21.14 -17.90
N LEU A 152 -4.97 -20.31 -18.64
CA LEU A 152 -6.32 -20.65 -19.09
C LEU A 152 -6.36 -21.20 -20.52
N GLU A 153 -5.40 -20.82 -21.36
CA GLU A 153 -5.19 -21.38 -22.70
C GLU A 153 -3.73 -21.79 -22.87
N ASP A 154 -3.39 -22.42 -23.99
CA ASP A 154 -2.02 -22.89 -24.26
C ASP A 154 -0.96 -21.80 -24.04
N ASP A 155 -1.19 -20.60 -24.55
CA ASP A 155 -0.28 -19.45 -24.46
C ASP A 155 -0.94 -18.19 -23.86
N LEU A 156 -1.87 -18.40 -22.90
CA LEU A 156 -2.53 -17.36 -22.11
C LEU A 156 -2.30 -17.60 -20.62
N PHE A 157 -1.80 -16.58 -19.91
CA PHE A 157 -1.70 -16.62 -18.45
C PHE A 157 -2.26 -15.36 -17.77
N VAL A 158 -2.78 -15.52 -16.56
CA VAL A 158 -3.23 -14.42 -15.69
C VAL A 158 -2.54 -14.55 -14.34
N LEU A 159 -2.26 -13.45 -13.66
CA LEU A 159 -1.59 -13.52 -12.35
C LEU A 159 -2.57 -13.89 -11.23
N LYS A 160 -3.79 -13.36 -11.30
CA LYS A 160 -4.83 -13.62 -10.31
C LYS A 160 -6.21 -13.71 -10.97
N ARG A 161 -7.13 -14.41 -10.30
CA ARG A 161 -8.54 -14.40 -10.63
C ARG A 161 -9.13 -13.05 -10.22
N TYR A 162 -9.98 -12.48 -11.08
CA TYR A 162 -10.64 -11.20 -10.82
C TYR A 162 -11.43 -11.23 -9.49
N SER A 163 -11.36 -10.11 -8.77
CA SER A 163 -12.14 -9.83 -7.57
C SER A 163 -12.46 -8.34 -7.51
N ASP A 164 -13.64 -7.98 -7.00
CA ASP A 164 -14.08 -6.58 -6.90
C ASP A 164 -13.16 -5.71 -6.02
N MET A 165 -12.39 -6.33 -5.12
CA MET A 165 -11.41 -5.67 -4.25
C MET A 165 -9.97 -5.91 -4.74
N SER A 166 -9.78 -6.19 -6.03
CA SER A 166 -8.46 -6.54 -6.52
C SER A 166 -7.48 -5.36 -6.46
N PRO A 167 -6.29 -5.56 -5.86
CA PRO A 167 -5.23 -4.56 -5.87
C PRO A 167 -4.67 -4.33 -7.28
N PHE A 168 -4.86 -5.27 -8.22
CA PHE A 168 -4.29 -5.18 -9.57
C PHE A 168 -5.21 -4.51 -10.60
N SER A 169 -6.34 -3.95 -10.17
CA SER A 169 -7.25 -3.22 -11.04
C SER A 169 -6.60 -1.93 -11.55
N TYR A 170 -6.92 -1.55 -12.80
CA TYR A 170 -6.40 -0.33 -13.39
C TYR A 170 -6.71 0.91 -12.54
N TYR A 171 -7.92 0.96 -11.99
CA TYR A 171 -8.37 2.05 -11.13
C TYR A 171 -7.56 2.13 -9.84
N LYS A 172 -7.31 1.00 -9.17
CA LYS A 172 -6.54 1.00 -7.91
C LYS A 172 -5.07 1.39 -8.11
N ILE A 173 -4.48 1.00 -9.24
CA ILE A 173 -3.11 1.37 -9.62
C ILE A 173 -3.01 2.88 -9.89
N ASN A 174 -4.08 3.51 -10.38
CA ASN A 174 -4.14 4.94 -10.70
C ASN A 174 -4.96 5.75 -9.68
N ASP A 175 -5.28 5.15 -8.53
CA ASP A 175 -6.01 5.77 -7.43
C ASP A 175 -5.04 6.66 -6.63
N PRO A 176 -5.28 7.98 -6.54
CA PRO A 176 -4.39 8.89 -5.83
C PRO A 176 -4.36 8.65 -4.31
N THR A 177 -5.25 7.81 -3.77
CA THR A 177 -5.25 7.41 -2.34
C THR A 177 -4.37 6.20 -2.04
N THR A 178 -3.94 5.46 -3.07
CA THR A 178 -3.05 4.30 -2.90
C THR A 178 -1.67 4.76 -2.43
N SER A 179 -1.18 4.21 -1.31
CA SER A 179 0.12 4.57 -0.76
C SER A 179 1.29 4.07 -1.63
N GLU A 180 2.44 4.72 -1.55
CA GLU A 180 3.64 4.28 -2.29
C GLU A 180 4.10 2.87 -1.87
N ALA A 181 3.92 2.51 -0.58
CA ALA A 181 4.25 1.19 -0.06
C ALA A 181 3.35 0.10 -0.67
N GLU A 182 2.04 0.35 -0.74
CA GLU A 182 1.08 -0.56 -1.39
C GLU A 182 1.38 -0.69 -2.88
N MET A 183 1.63 0.42 -3.58
CA MET A 183 2.00 0.40 -4.99
C MET A 183 3.28 -0.41 -5.24
N ASN A 184 4.30 -0.23 -4.41
CA ASN A 184 5.53 -1.01 -4.50
C ASN A 184 5.29 -2.50 -4.27
N ALA A 185 4.54 -2.88 -3.23
CA ALA A 185 4.20 -4.28 -2.96
C ALA A 185 3.41 -4.93 -4.10
N MET A 186 2.47 -4.21 -4.72
CA MET A 186 1.72 -4.69 -5.90
C MET A 186 2.66 -4.95 -7.08
N MET A 187 3.55 -3.99 -7.39
CA MET A 187 4.50 -4.13 -8.51
C MET A 187 5.55 -5.22 -8.26
N ASP A 188 5.99 -5.42 -7.01
CA ASP A 188 6.85 -6.54 -6.63
C ASP A 188 6.13 -7.88 -6.87
N SER A 189 4.86 -7.99 -6.46
CA SER A 189 4.05 -9.19 -6.70
C SER A 189 3.88 -9.51 -8.20
N VAL A 190 3.71 -8.49 -9.05
CA VAL A 190 3.63 -8.67 -10.51
C VAL A 190 4.98 -9.14 -11.08
N ALA A 191 6.08 -8.54 -10.64
CA ALA A 191 7.42 -8.93 -11.08
C ALA A 191 7.77 -10.36 -10.64
N ASP A 192 7.38 -10.79 -9.44
CA ASP A 192 7.56 -12.16 -8.95
C ASP A 192 6.81 -13.18 -9.81
N ALA A 193 5.59 -12.87 -10.21
CA ALA A 193 4.80 -13.76 -11.06
C ALA A 193 5.34 -13.84 -12.49
N LEU A 194 5.80 -12.73 -13.06
CA LEU A 194 6.50 -12.74 -14.36
C LEU A 194 7.82 -13.50 -14.30
N PHE A 195 8.54 -13.43 -13.19
CA PHE A 195 9.74 -14.25 -12.97
C PHE A 195 9.38 -15.73 -12.96
N ALA A 196 8.30 -16.13 -12.29
CA ALA A 196 7.78 -17.49 -12.27
C ALA A 196 7.35 -18.00 -13.66
N VAL A 197 6.72 -17.15 -14.47
CA VAL A 197 6.41 -17.44 -15.87
C VAL A 197 7.70 -17.73 -16.66
N CYS A 198 8.71 -16.86 -16.53
CA CYS A 198 10.01 -17.06 -17.18
C CYS A 198 10.67 -18.36 -16.72
N ALA A 199 10.65 -18.64 -15.42
CA ALA A 199 11.21 -19.87 -14.83
C ALA A 199 10.49 -21.13 -15.32
N THR A 200 9.15 -21.11 -15.39
CA THR A 200 8.34 -22.23 -15.89
C THR A 200 8.59 -22.49 -17.38
N MET A 201 8.68 -21.42 -18.18
CA MET A 201 9.03 -21.51 -19.60
C MET A 201 10.51 -21.90 -19.81
N GLY A 202 11.35 -21.67 -18.81
CA GLY A 202 12.79 -21.93 -18.85
C GLY A 202 13.55 -20.96 -19.75
N VAL A 203 13.06 -19.71 -19.90
CA VAL A 203 13.58 -18.71 -20.84
C VAL A 203 13.97 -17.42 -20.14
N VAL A 204 14.99 -16.74 -20.65
CA VAL A 204 15.38 -15.39 -20.20
C VAL A 204 15.09 -14.39 -21.33
N PRO A 205 14.01 -13.60 -21.25
CA PRO A 205 13.59 -12.71 -22.32
C PRO A 205 14.47 -11.46 -22.41
N ILE A 206 14.31 -10.73 -23.52
CA ILE A 206 14.69 -9.33 -23.67
C ILE A 206 13.45 -8.49 -23.35
N ILE A 207 13.55 -7.53 -22.44
CA ILE A 207 12.39 -6.79 -21.93
C ILE A 207 12.28 -5.42 -22.62
N ARG A 208 11.05 -5.05 -22.98
CA ARG A 208 10.64 -3.73 -23.48
C ARG A 208 9.45 -3.22 -22.71
N CYS A 209 9.43 -1.94 -22.40
CA CYS A 209 8.26 -1.28 -21.81
C CYS A 209 8.30 0.23 -22.12
N ARG A 210 7.18 0.93 -21.93
CA ARG A 210 7.17 2.40 -21.94
C ARG A 210 7.84 2.94 -20.67
N LYS A 211 8.34 4.17 -20.74
CA LYS A 211 8.89 4.91 -19.59
C LYS A 211 7.79 5.53 -18.73
N ASP A 212 8.14 5.81 -17.49
CA ASP A 212 7.39 6.64 -16.54
C ASP A 212 5.98 6.09 -16.22
N ASN A 213 5.83 4.77 -16.21
CA ASN A 213 4.58 4.10 -15.83
C ASN A 213 4.82 2.82 -15.02
N ALA A 214 3.74 2.16 -14.58
CA ALA A 214 3.79 0.91 -13.83
C ALA A 214 4.60 -0.19 -14.55
N ALA A 215 4.57 -0.22 -15.88
CA ALA A 215 5.32 -1.19 -16.68
C ALA A 215 6.84 -1.05 -16.52
N GLU A 216 7.37 0.18 -16.38
CA GLU A 216 8.80 0.39 -16.13
C GLU A 216 9.24 -0.14 -14.76
N LEU A 217 8.44 0.11 -13.72
CA LEU A 217 8.72 -0.38 -12.37
C LEU A 217 8.78 -1.91 -12.32
N VAL A 218 7.82 -2.58 -12.97
CA VAL A 218 7.81 -4.04 -13.08
C VAL A 218 8.99 -4.54 -13.92
N ALA A 219 9.29 -3.90 -15.05
CA ALA A 219 10.39 -4.30 -15.93
C ALA A 219 11.76 -4.23 -15.22
N LYS A 220 12.01 -3.15 -14.46
CA LYS A 220 13.24 -2.99 -13.66
C LYS A 220 13.39 -4.08 -12.60
N ARG A 221 12.31 -4.38 -11.86
CA ARG A 221 12.29 -5.43 -10.84
C ARG A 221 12.50 -6.82 -11.43
N LEU A 222 11.85 -7.12 -12.55
CA LEU A 222 11.99 -8.39 -13.25
C LEU A 222 13.41 -8.57 -13.82
N ASP A 223 13.97 -7.54 -14.44
CA ASP A 223 15.35 -7.55 -14.95
C ASP A 223 16.34 -7.87 -13.81
N GLN A 224 16.17 -7.23 -12.65
CA GLN A 224 16.99 -7.48 -11.48
C GLN A 224 16.87 -8.93 -10.97
N LYS A 225 15.65 -9.46 -10.83
CA LYS A 225 15.42 -10.85 -10.38
C LYS A 225 16.02 -11.88 -11.34
N LEU A 226 15.89 -11.66 -12.65
CA LEU A 226 16.50 -12.54 -13.66
C LEU A 226 18.03 -12.50 -13.60
N ARG A 227 18.64 -11.31 -13.41
CA ARG A 227 20.10 -11.17 -13.26
C ARG A 227 20.61 -11.88 -12.01
N ASP A 228 19.92 -11.73 -10.89
CA ASP A 228 20.33 -12.32 -9.62
C ASP A 228 20.30 -13.85 -9.69
N ASN A 229 19.26 -14.44 -10.30
CA ASN A 229 19.20 -15.89 -10.50
C ASN A 229 20.27 -16.40 -11.48
N LEU A 230 20.59 -15.64 -12.53
CA LEU A 230 21.67 -15.99 -13.48
C LEU A 230 23.06 -15.95 -12.84
N ARG A 231 23.26 -15.12 -11.81
CA ARG A 231 24.52 -15.02 -11.06
C ARG A 231 24.66 -16.12 -10.01
N ASP A 232 23.56 -16.68 -9.52
CA ASP A 232 23.58 -17.76 -8.53
C ASP A 232 23.93 -19.11 -9.19
N ALA A 233 25.22 -19.45 -9.17
CA ALA A 233 25.73 -20.69 -9.75
C ALA A 233 25.17 -21.99 -9.12
N ARG A 234 24.56 -21.93 -7.93
CA ARG A 234 24.01 -23.11 -7.24
C ARG A 234 22.51 -23.31 -7.49
N ASN A 235 21.76 -22.24 -7.72
CA ASN A 235 20.29 -22.26 -7.88
C ASN A 235 19.80 -21.60 -9.18
N ASN A 236 20.62 -21.60 -10.24
CA ASN A 236 20.23 -21.06 -11.54
C ASN A 236 19.11 -21.92 -12.17
N LEU A 237 17.89 -21.39 -12.14
CA LEU A 237 16.69 -22.04 -12.69
C LEU A 237 16.73 -22.14 -14.23
N PHE A 238 17.62 -21.37 -14.86
CA PHE A 238 17.80 -21.30 -16.31
C PHE A 238 19.02 -22.10 -16.81
N ALA A 239 19.72 -22.83 -15.93
CA ALA A 239 20.94 -23.58 -16.26
C ALA A 239 20.72 -24.75 -17.24
N VAL A 240 19.50 -25.31 -17.31
CA VAL A 240 19.15 -26.39 -18.25
C VAL A 240 19.24 -25.91 -19.71
N GLU A 241 19.11 -24.60 -19.95
CA GLU A 241 19.28 -24.00 -21.27
C GLU A 241 20.77 -23.96 -21.68
N SER A 242 21.73 -23.83 -20.75
CA SER A 242 23.17 -23.88 -21.10
C SER A 242 23.64 -25.25 -21.63
N VAL A 243 22.92 -26.34 -21.34
CA VAL A 243 23.23 -27.68 -21.86
C VAL A 243 22.46 -28.01 -23.14
N ARG A 244 21.25 -27.47 -23.34
CA ARG A 244 20.48 -27.62 -24.60
C ARG A 244 20.79 -26.57 -25.67
N ALA A 245 21.30 -25.39 -25.30
CA ALA A 245 21.72 -24.35 -26.24
C ALA A 245 22.95 -24.73 -27.09
N GLY A 246 23.58 -25.88 -26.81
CA GLY A 246 24.52 -26.53 -27.72
C GLY A 246 23.87 -27.01 -29.02
N GLN A 247 22.53 -27.03 -29.13
CA GLN A 247 21.81 -27.38 -30.35
C GLN A 247 20.57 -26.47 -30.54
N LEU A 248 20.70 -25.48 -31.45
CA LEU A 248 19.64 -25.04 -32.38
C LEU A 248 18.47 -24.11 -31.93
N HIS A 249 18.65 -23.07 -31.11
CA HIS A 249 17.70 -21.92 -31.11
C HIS A 249 18.41 -20.56 -30.97
N SER A 250 18.39 -19.74 -32.02
CA SER A 250 19.22 -18.53 -32.14
C SER A 250 18.52 -17.20 -31.78
N SER A 251 17.30 -17.19 -31.24
CA SER A 251 16.60 -15.96 -30.84
C SER A 251 15.93 -16.10 -29.47
N ARG A 252 16.30 -15.23 -28.51
CA ARG A 252 15.63 -15.12 -27.21
C ARG A 252 14.23 -14.50 -27.36
N PRO A 253 13.28 -14.83 -26.47
CA PRO A 253 11.95 -14.22 -26.51
C PRO A 253 12.00 -12.72 -26.23
N LEU A 254 11.12 -11.98 -26.89
CA LEU A 254 10.87 -10.56 -26.65
C LEU A 254 9.68 -10.41 -25.68
N LEU A 255 9.93 -9.93 -24.46
CA LEU A 255 8.88 -9.59 -23.49
C LEU A 255 8.55 -8.11 -23.58
N VAL A 256 7.30 -7.78 -23.89
CA VAL A 256 6.77 -6.42 -23.90
C VAL A 256 5.80 -6.26 -22.72
N ILE A 257 6.13 -5.35 -21.80
CA ILE A 257 5.28 -5.02 -20.64
C ILE A 257 4.58 -3.69 -20.96
N ALA A 258 3.25 -3.73 -20.95
CA ALA A 258 2.39 -2.57 -21.18
C ALA A 258 1.55 -2.27 -19.93
N ASP A 259 1.19 -1.00 -19.78
CA ASP A 259 0.21 -0.55 -18.79
C ASP A 259 -1.13 -0.30 -19.51
N ARG A 260 -2.24 -0.55 -18.83
CA ARG A 260 -3.60 -0.42 -19.39
C ARG A 260 -3.94 0.99 -19.88
N SER A 261 -3.23 2.03 -19.44
CA SER A 261 -3.31 3.39 -20.03
C SER A 261 -2.98 3.45 -21.52
N ALA A 262 -2.29 2.44 -22.07
CA ALA A 262 -1.98 2.36 -23.49
C ALA A 262 -3.19 2.06 -24.37
N ASP A 263 -4.21 1.37 -23.84
CA ASP A 263 -5.43 1.02 -24.57
C ASP A 263 -6.60 0.72 -23.62
N LEU A 264 -7.38 1.76 -23.34
CA LEU A 264 -8.60 1.69 -22.51
C LEU A 264 -9.85 1.37 -23.33
N ALA A 265 -9.90 1.79 -24.60
CA ALA A 265 -11.09 1.66 -25.42
C ALA A 265 -11.38 0.19 -25.80
N THR A 266 -10.33 -0.62 -25.99
CA THR A 266 -10.46 -2.06 -26.24
C THR A 266 -11.09 -2.82 -25.06
N MET A 267 -11.08 -2.28 -23.83
CA MET A 267 -11.76 -2.90 -22.69
C MET A 267 -13.27 -2.64 -22.66
N LEU A 268 -13.77 -1.67 -23.44
CA LEU A 268 -15.16 -1.20 -23.39
C LEU A 268 -15.97 -1.64 -24.60
N HIS A 269 -15.33 -1.90 -25.74
CA HIS A 269 -16.04 -2.28 -26.97
C HIS A 269 -16.66 -3.67 -26.89
N HIS A 270 -17.81 -3.85 -27.52
CA HIS A 270 -18.43 -5.14 -27.74
C HIS A 270 -17.59 -5.98 -28.70
N THR A 271 -17.63 -7.29 -28.51
CA THR A 271 -16.71 -8.22 -29.17
C THR A 271 -17.50 -9.23 -30.00
N TRP A 272 -16.94 -9.70 -31.12
CA TRP A 272 -17.67 -10.57 -32.05
C TRP A 272 -17.06 -11.96 -32.27
N THR A 273 -15.96 -12.26 -31.58
CA THR A 273 -15.35 -13.60 -31.55
C THR A 273 -15.99 -14.44 -30.47
N TYR A 274 -16.19 -15.74 -30.70
CA TYR A 274 -17.00 -16.60 -29.85
C TYR A 274 -16.60 -16.57 -28.35
N GLN A 275 -15.32 -16.79 -28.02
CA GLN A 275 -14.84 -16.77 -26.63
C GLN A 275 -14.98 -15.40 -25.96
N ALA A 276 -14.64 -14.33 -26.66
CA ALA A 276 -14.74 -12.98 -26.11
C ALA A 276 -16.21 -12.53 -25.93
N LEU A 277 -17.10 -12.91 -26.85
CA LEU A 277 -18.52 -12.61 -26.77
C LEU A 277 -19.18 -13.34 -25.61
N ILE A 278 -18.79 -14.60 -25.37
CA ILE A 278 -19.20 -15.34 -24.15
C ILE A 278 -18.72 -14.61 -22.90
N HIS A 279 -17.47 -14.15 -22.86
CA HIS A 279 -16.91 -13.44 -21.71
C HIS A 279 -17.55 -12.08 -21.42
N ASP A 280 -18.00 -11.37 -22.46
CA ASP A 280 -18.68 -10.07 -22.35
C ASP A 280 -20.14 -10.24 -21.89
N VAL A 281 -20.85 -11.24 -22.41
CA VAL A 281 -22.31 -11.35 -22.27
C VAL A 281 -22.75 -12.37 -21.23
N LEU A 282 -21.97 -13.43 -20.99
CA LEU A 282 -22.31 -14.52 -20.09
C LEU A 282 -21.36 -14.55 -18.88
N GLU A 283 -21.79 -15.17 -17.78
CA GLU A 283 -20.94 -15.41 -16.61
C GLU A 283 -19.88 -16.47 -16.93
N PHE A 284 -18.76 -16.02 -17.53
CA PHE A 284 -17.63 -16.87 -17.92
C PHE A 284 -16.42 -16.62 -17.03
N ASP A 285 -16.03 -17.63 -16.25
CA ASP A 285 -14.91 -17.54 -15.32
C ASP A 285 -14.14 -18.87 -15.27
N GLN A 286 -12.81 -18.81 -15.29
CA GLN A 286 -11.91 -19.98 -15.36
C GLN A 286 -12.31 -21.04 -16.42
N ASN A 287 -12.72 -20.61 -17.62
CA ASN A 287 -13.26 -21.49 -18.68
C ASN A 287 -14.55 -22.24 -18.33
N ARG A 288 -15.28 -21.80 -17.30
CA ARG A 288 -16.60 -22.32 -16.94
C ARG A 288 -17.66 -21.28 -17.25
N ILE A 289 -18.77 -21.73 -17.82
CA ILE A 289 -19.98 -20.93 -18.00
C ILE A 289 -21.08 -21.46 -17.10
N SER A 290 -21.91 -20.56 -16.57
CA SER A 290 -23.14 -20.93 -15.89
C SER A 290 -24.35 -20.54 -16.72
N LEU A 291 -25.17 -21.51 -17.12
CA LEU A 291 -26.41 -21.27 -17.87
C LEU A 291 -27.64 -21.68 -17.06
N MET A 292 -28.76 -20.99 -17.26
CA MET A 292 -30.04 -21.38 -16.68
C MET A 292 -30.69 -22.47 -17.56
N ASP A 293 -31.03 -23.61 -16.97
CA ASP A 293 -31.79 -24.66 -17.64
C ASP A 293 -33.28 -24.28 -17.78
N GLY A 294 -34.04 -24.96 -18.64
CA GLY A 294 -35.47 -24.72 -18.89
C GLY A 294 -36.39 -24.84 -17.65
N ASN A 295 -35.86 -25.34 -16.52
CA ASN A 295 -36.49 -25.40 -15.20
C ASN A 295 -35.93 -24.38 -14.20
N SER A 296 -35.24 -23.32 -14.66
CA SER A 296 -34.66 -22.25 -13.83
C SER A 296 -33.58 -22.70 -12.83
N LYS A 297 -32.93 -23.84 -13.06
CA LYS A 297 -31.74 -24.28 -12.29
C LYS A 297 -30.46 -23.86 -13.02
N LYS A 298 -29.54 -23.22 -12.31
CA LYS A 298 -28.20 -22.85 -12.80
C LYS A 298 -27.36 -24.11 -12.99
N LYS A 299 -26.81 -24.31 -14.18
CA LYS A 299 -25.98 -25.45 -14.54
C LYS A 299 -24.65 -24.97 -15.10
N ASP A 300 -23.56 -25.48 -14.52
CA ASP A 300 -22.21 -25.10 -14.88
C ASP A 300 -21.65 -26.05 -15.94
N TYR A 301 -21.07 -25.48 -16.99
CA TYR A 301 -20.42 -26.19 -18.07
C TYR A 301 -18.96 -25.77 -18.16
N ASP A 302 -18.10 -26.74 -18.38
CA ASP A 302 -16.64 -26.56 -18.47
C ASP A 302 -16.24 -26.62 -19.95
N MET A 303 -15.74 -25.50 -20.48
CA MET A 303 -15.50 -25.31 -21.91
C MET A 303 -14.14 -25.83 -22.38
N ASN A 304 -13.19 -26.13 -21.48
CA ASN A 304 -11.80 -26.40 -21.87
C ASN A 304 -11.08 -27.51 -21.09
N THR A 305 -11.61 -28.01 -19.98
CA THR A 305 -10.81 -28.83 -19.04
C THR A 305 -10.66 -30.30 -19.45
N SER A 306 -11.36 -30.78 -20.48
CA SER A 306 -11.30 -32.19 -20.92
C SER A 306 -10.51 -32.45 -22.21
N GLY A 307 -10.08 -31.42 -22.95
CA GLY A 307 -9.34 -31.56 -24.22
C GLY A 307 -10.08 -32.24 -25.39
N ASN A 308 -11.28 -32.78 -25.15
CA ASN A 308 -12.08 -33.52 -26.12
C ASN A 308 -13.05 -32.65 -26.94
N ASP A 309 -13.19 -31.37 -26.60
CA ASP A 309 -14.09 -30.45 -27.31
C ASP A 309 -13.44 -29.87 -28.57
N LYS A 310 -13.69 -30.55 -29.69
CA LYS A 310 -13.14 -30.18 -31.01
C LYS A 310 -13.72 -28.87 -31.54
N LEU A 311 -14.98 -28.56 -31.22
CA LEU A 311 -15.64 -27.36 -31.71
C LEU A 311 -15.05 -26.14 -31.02
N TRP A 312 -14.96 -26.17 -29.68
CA TRP A 312 -14.31 -25.10 -28.92
C TRP A 312 -12.87 -24.86 -29.37
N MET A 313 -12.05 -25.91 -29.44
CA MET A 313 -10.64 -25.77 -29.79
C MET A 313 -10.40 -25.18 -31.18
N LYS A 314 -11.29 -25.47 -32.13
CA LYS A 314 -11.19 -24.96 -33.51
C LYS A 314 -11.78 -23.56 -33.66
N HIS A 315 -12.89 -23.27 -32.99
CA HIS A 315 -13.74 -22.10 -33.28
C HIS A 315 -13.81 -21.04 -32.18
N LYS A 316 -13.18 -21.22 -31.00
CA LYS A 316 -13.18 -20.22 -29.91
C LYS A 316 -12.77 -18.80 -30.32
N GLY A 317 -11.80 -18.69 -31.24
CA GLY A 317 -11.33 -17.42 -31.79
C GLY A 317 -12.05 -16.97 -33.07
N SER A 318 -12.97 -17.76 -33.60
CA SER A 318 -13.70 -17.43 -34.84
C SER A 318 -14.81 -16.42 -34.56
N ALA A 319 -15.17 -15.64 -35.59
CA ALA A 319 -16.35 -14.79 -35.54
C ALA A 319 -17.61 -15.63 -35.25
N PHE A 320 -18.50 -15.13 -34.39
CA PHE A 320 -19.68 -15.86 -33.93
C PHE A 320 -20.56 -16.45 -35.06
N PRO A 321 -20.79 -15.76 -36.20
CA PRO A 321 -21.55 -16.35 -37.31
C PRO A 321 -20.96 -17.67 -37.83
N LEU A 322 -19.63 -17.75 -37.96
CA LEU A 322 -18.94 -18.97 -38.43
C LEU A 322 -19.06 -20.12 -37.43
N VAL A 323 -19.19 -19.82 -36.14
CA VAL A 323 -19.39 -20.82 -35.10
C VAL A 323 -20.81 -21.38 -35.14
N ALA A 324 -21.80 -20.52 -35.37
CA ALA A 324 -23.19 -20.97 -35.51
C ALA A 324 -23.38 -21.89 -36.74
N GLU A 325 -22.68 -21.62 -37.83
CA GLU A 325 -22.60 -22.53 -38.98
C GLU A 325 -21.96 -23.87 -38.62
N ALA A 326 -20.81 -23.85 -37.95
CA ALA A 326 -20.11 -25.07 -37.54
C ALA A 326 -20.94 -25.93 -36.57
N VAL A 327 -21.66 -25.32 -35.61
CA VAL A 327 -22.59 -26.02 -34.71
C VAL A 327 -23.71 -26.69 -35.49
N GLN A 328 -24.24 -26.03 -36.53
CA GLN A 328 -25.29 -26.58 -37.39
C GLN A 328 -24.76 -27.77 -38.23
N GLU A 329 -23.56 -27.66 -38.79
CA GLU A 329 -22.89 -28.75 -39.51
C GLU A 329 -22.66 -29.97 -38.61
N ASP A 330 -22.17 -29.77 -37.38
CA ASP A 330 -21.95 -30.86 -36.41
C ASP A 330 -23.28 -31.50 -35.96
N LEU A 331 -24.35 -30.71 -35.80
CA LEU A 331 -25.70 -31.19 -35.47
C LEU A 331 -26.28 -32.05 -36.60
N GLU A 332 -26.09 -31.64 -37.86
CA GLU A 332 -26.51 -32.41 -39.05
C GLU A 332 -25.70 -33.70 -39.21
N ALA A 333 -24.38 -33.65 -39.01
CA ALA A 333 -23.51 -34.83 -39.01
C ALA A 333 -23.88 -35.83 -37.91
N TYR A 334 -24.24 -35.35 -36.71
CA TYR A 334 -24.73 -36.18 -35.62
C TYR A 334 -26.07 -36.84 -35.96
N ARG A 335 -27.04 -36.07 -36.50
CA ARG A 335 -28.35 -36.61 -36.93
C ARG A 335 -28.22 -37.70 -37.98
N ASN A 336 -27.35 -37.51 -38.97
CA ASN A 336 -27.06 -38.52 -39.98
C ASN A 336 -26.49 -39.82 -39.37
N SER A 337 -25.60 -39.68 -38.38
CA SER A 337 -25.01 -40.82 -37.64
C SER A 337 -26.05 -41.52 -36.74
N GLU A 338 -26.94 -40.77 -36.09
CA GLU A 338 -28.03 -41.30 -35.27
C GLU A 338 -29.06 -42.05 -36.12
N ASP A 339 -29.40 -41.52 -37.30
CA ASP A 339 -30.30 -42.17 -38.26
C ASP A 339 -29.68 -43.44 -38.86
N GLU A 340 -28.36 -43.48 -39.05
CA GLU A 340 -27.63 -44.69 -39.45
C GLU A 340 -27.67 -45.76 -38.35
N ILE A 341 -27.52 -45.38 -37.07
CA ILE A 341 -27.68 -46.28 -35.91
C ILE A 341 -29.12 -46.78 -35.77
N LYS A 342 -30.11 -45.91 -35.95
CA LYS A 342 -31.55 -46.29 -35.95
C LYS A 342 -31.88 -47.24 -37.11
N ARG A 343 -31.28 -47.02 -38.30
CA ARG A 343 -31.38 -47.95 -39.44
C ARG A 343 -30.73 -49.30 -39.15
N LEU A 344 -29.56 -49.32 -38.52
CA LEU A 344 -28.88 -50.55 -38.08
C LEU A 344 -29.68 -51.31 -37.01
N LYS A 345 -30.25 -50.61 -36.01
CA LYS A 345 -31.18 -51.20 -35.01
C LYS A 345 -32.41 -51.84 -35.68
N ARG A 346 -32.99 -51.18 -36.68
CA ARG A 346 -34.12 -51.72 -37.46
C ARG A 346 -33.73 -52.93 -38.32
N ALA A 347 -32.56 -52.90 -38.96
CA ALA A 347 -32.06 -54.03 -39.76
C ALA A 347 -31.75 -55.28 -38.91
N MET A 348 -31.55 -55.11 -37.60
CA MET A 348 -31.30 -56.18 -36.63
C MET A 348 -32.57 -56.69 -35.91
N GLY A 349 -33.76 -56.17 -36.22
CA GLY A 349 -35.04 -56.69 -35.70
C GLY A 349 -35.31 -56.47 -34.22
N MET A 350 -34.66 -55.48 -33.58
CA MET A 350 -34.85 -55.16 -32.16
C MET A 350 -35.69 -53.89 -32.01
N GLU A 351 -37.01 -54.03 -31.85
CA GLU A 351 -37.93 -52.93 -31.49
C GLU A 351 -38.58 -53.20 -30.12
N GLY A 352 -38.42 -52.26 -29.18
CA GLY A 352 -39.06 -52.27 -27.86
C GLY A 352 -38.24 -51.58 -26.77
N ASN A 353 -38.90 -50.89 -25.84
CA ASN A 353 -38.27 -50.18 -24.70
C ASN A 353 -37.69 -51.12 -23.62
N GLU A 354 -37.82 -52.44 -23.77
CA GLU A 354 -37.20 -53.44 -22.88
C GLU A 354 -35.78 -53.85 -23.32
N ALA A 355 -35.25 -53.26 -24.40
CA ALA A 355 -33.95 -53.61 -24.95
C ALA A 355 -32.75 -53.01 -24.20
N ASP A 356 -32.93 -51.95 -23.40
CA ASP A 356 -31.81 -51.27 -22.73
C ASP A 356 -31.33 -52.01 -21.47
N GLU A 357 -32.22 -52.71 -20.74
CA GLU A 357 -31.82 -53.53 -19.58
C GLU A 357 -31.23 -54.89 -20.00
N ALA A 358 -31.76 -55.51 -21.05
CA ALA A 358 -31.26 -56.79 -21.57
C ALA A 358 -29.88 -56.69 -22.25
N MET A 359 -29.50 -55.49 -22.71
CA MET A 359 -28.22 -55.25 -23.38
C MET A 359 -27.02 -55.41 -22.44
N THR A 360 -27.19 -55.22 -21.13
CA THR A 360 -26.10 -55.32 -20.14
C THR A 360 -25.71 -56.77 -19.83
N SER A 361 -26.64 -57.71 -19.98
CA SER A 361 -26.45 -59.14 -19.63
C SER A 361 -25.80 -59.98 -20.73
N LEU A 362 -25.78 -59.49 -21.99
CA LEU A 362 -25.34 -60.25 -23.16
C LEU A 362 -23.91 -59.91 -23.63
N LEU A 363 -23.19 -59.09 -22.88
CA LEU A 363 -21.90 -58.49 -23.29
C LEU A 363 -20.66 -59.39 -23.12
N SER A 364 -20.81 -60.69 -22.82
CA SER A 364 -19.65 -61.54 -22.52
C SER A 364 -19.12 -62.42 -23.66
N ASP A 365 -19.82 -62.59 -24.80
CA ASP A 365 -19.34 -63.56 -25.82
C ASP A 365 -19.21 -63.01 -27.25
N THR A 366 -17.94 -62.97 -27.66
CA THR A 366 -17.30 -62.85 -28.97
C THR A 366 -18.20 -62.77 -30.21
N THR A 367 -18.30 -61.59 -30.84
CA THR A 367 -18.49 -61.47 -32.30
C THR A 367 -17.89 -60.17 -32.84
N THR A 368 -16.90 -60.29 -33.73
CA THR A 368 -16.02 -59.21 -34.23
C THR A 368 -16.68 -58.15 -35.12
N LYS A 369 -18.00 -58.21 -35.34
CA LYS A 369 -18.76 -57.14 -36.03
C LYS A 369 -19.60 -56.25 -35.10
N LEU A 370 -19.75 -56.60 -33.83
CA LEU A 370 -20.41 -55.76 -32.81
C LEU A 370 -19.42 -54.81 -32.09
N GLY A 371 -18.12 -55.10 -32.15
CA GLY A 371 -17.08 -54.35 -31.43
C GLY A 371 -16.97 -52.86 -31.82
N ASN A 372 -17.16 -52.52 -33.10
CA ASN A 372 -17.03 -51.13 -33.58
C ASN A 372 -18.25 -50.26 -33.20
N THR A 373 -19.43 -50.86 -33.04
CA THR A 373 -20.66 -50.15 -32.68
C THR A 373 -20.78 -49.95 -31.16
N VAL A 374 -20.24 -50.89 -30.37
CA VAL A 374 -20.20 -50.80 -28.89
C VAL A 374 -19.13 -49.80 -28.40
N THR A 375 -18.05 -49.59 -29.16
CA THR A 375 -17.02 -48.57 -28.83
C THR A 375 -17.37 -47.16 -29.28
N SER A 376 -18.24 -46.98 -30.28
CA SER A 376 -18.62 -45.65 -30.81
C SER A 376 -19.82 -45.02 -30.11
N LEU A 377 -20.67 -45.78 -29.40
CA LEU A 377 -21.84 -45.24 -28.70
C LEU A 377 -21.49 -44.24 -27.58
N PRO A 378 -20.50 -44.50 -26.69
CA PRO A 378 -20.09 -43.53 -25.68
C PRO A 378 -19.52 -42.24 -26.29
N GLN A 379 -18.77 -42.37 -27.40
CA GLN A 379 -18.20 -41.23 -28.13
C GLN A 379 -19.30 -40.36 -28.77
N LEU A 380 -20.36 -40.98 -29.29
CA LEU A 380 -21.51 -40.26 -29.84
C LEU A 380 -22.36 -39.58 -28.77
N LEU A 381 -22.52 -40.20 -27.59
CA LEU A 381 -23.20 -39.57 -26.45
C LEU A 381 -22.41 -38.37 -25.90
N GLU A 382 -21.07 -38.47 -25.84
CA GLU A 382 -20.19 -37.36 -25.48
C GLU A 382 -20.24 -36.24 -26.54
N ALA A 383 -20.18 -36.59 -27.83
CA ALA A 383 -20.32 -35.64 -28.93
C ALA A 383 -21.68 -34.91 -28.90
N LYS A 384 -22.79 -35.63 -28.66
CA LYS A 384 -24.12 -35.03 -28.48
C LYS A 384 -24.14 -34.03 -27.34
N LYS A 385 -23.55 -34.38 -26.19
CA LYS A 385 -23.49 -33.49 -25.02
C LYS A 385 -22.76 -32.19 -25.32
N LEU A 386 -21.67 -32.24 -26.09
CA LEU A 386 -20.90 -31.06 -26.51
C LEU A 386 -21.66 -30.21 -27.55
N ILE A 387 -22.34 -30.86 -28.51
CA ILE A 387 -23.20 -30.17 -29.48
C ILE A 387 -24.36 -29.47 -28.77
N ASP A 388 -25.05 -30.14 -27.85
CA ASP A 388 -26.14 -29.57 -27.05
C ASP A 388 -25.64 -28.38 -26.21
N LEU A 389 -24.43 -28.47 -25.63
CA LEU A 389 -23.78 -27.38 -24.91
C LEU A 389 -23.60 -26.15 -25.81
N HIS A 390 -22.91 -26.28 -26.94
CA HIS A 390 -22.66 -25.15 -27.84
C HIS A 390 -23.93 -24.61 -28.49
N THR A 391 -24.93 -25.45 -28.74
CA THR A 391 -26.26 -25.03 -29.22
C THR A 391 -26.97 -24.16 -28.20
N ASN A 392 -26.95 -24.56 -26.92
CA ASN A 392 -27.54 -23.77 -25.83
C ASN A 392 -26.82 -22.43 -25.67
N VAL A 393 -25.48 -22.43 -25.64
CA VAL A 393 -24.68 -21.19 -25.58
C VAL A 393 -25.00 -20.27 -26.75
N ALA A 394 -24.99 -20.78 -27.99
CA ALA A 394 -25.28 -19.99 -29.17
C ALA A 394 -26.70 -19.42 -29.17
N THR A 395 -27.68 -20.16 -28.65
CA THR A 395 -29.06 -19.69 -28.51
C THR A 395 -29.15 -18.55 -27.50
N THR A 396 -28.57 -18.72 -26.31
CA THR A 396 -28.54 -17.66 -25.28
C THR A 396 -27.81 -16.40 -25.77
N LEU A 397 -26.69 -16.55 -26.47
CA LEU A 397 -25.98 -15.41 -27.08
C LEU A 397 -26.85 -14.68 -28.10
N LEU A 398 -27.58 -15.40 -28.96
CA LEU A 398 -28.48 -14.77 -29.93
C LEU A 398 -29.62 -13.99 -29.28
N ASP A 399 -30.15 -14.49 -28.17
CA ASP A 399 -31.18 -13.78 -27.41
C ASP A 399 -30.64 -12.46 -26.85
N HIS A 400 -29.43 -12.47 -26.27
CA HIS A 400 -28.77 -11.25 -25.81
C HIS A 400 -28.42 -10.28 -26.95
N ILE A 401 -27.92 -10.77 -28.08
CA ILE A 401 -27.62 -9.94 -29.27
C ILE A 401 -28.89 -9.20 -29.72
N LYS A 402 -30.02 -9.91 -29.84
CA LYS A 402 -31.29 -9.31 -30.28
C LYS A 402 -31.87 -8.35 -29.24
N GLN A 403 -31.84 -8.73 -27.96
CA GLN A 403 -32.42 -7.94 -26.89
C GLN A 403 -31.68 -6.61 -26.69
N ARG A 404 -30.34 -6.63 -26.74
CA ARG A 404 -29.49 -5.45 -26.52
C ARG A 404 -29.12 -4.72 -27.82
N LYS A 405 -29.47 -5.27 -29.00
CA LYS A 405 -29.06 -4.77 -30.33
C LYS A 405 -27.53 -4.66 -30.46
N LEU A 406 -26.81 -5.69 -30.01
CA LEU A 406 -25.34 -5.68 -29.96
C LEU A 406 -24.70 -5.56 -31.34
N ASP A 407 -25.39 -5.99 -32.38
CA ASP A 407 -25.00 -5.84 -33.78
C ASP A 407 -24.91 -4.36 -34.21
N VAL A 408 -25.88 -3.54 -33.79
CA VAL A 408 -25.90 -2.10 -34.07
C VAL A 408 -24.85 -1.36 -33.22
N LEU A 409 -24.72 -1.75 -31.95
CA LEU A 409 -23.73 -1.17 -31.04
C LEU A 409 -22.29 -1.44 -31.51
N PHE A 410 -22.01 -2.67 -31.93
CA PHE A 410 -20.70 -3.05 -32.46
C PHE A 410 -20.33 -2.19 -33.69
N GLU A 411 -21.26 -1.94 -34.61
CA GLU A 411 -21.00 -1.08 -35.77
C GLU A 411 -20.75 0.39 -35.37
N LEU A 412 -21.53 0.91 -34.42
CA LEU A 412 -21.38 2.27 -33.89
C LEU A 412 -20.02 2.45 -33.22
N GLU A 413 -19.64 1.54 -32.32
CA GLU A 413 -18.35 1.58 -31.61
C GLU A 413 -17.17 1.47 -32.57
N GLN A 414 -17.27 0.64 -33.62
CA GLN A 414 -16.25 0.58 -34.67
C GLN A 414 -16.08 1.92 -35.40
N LYS A 415 -17.18 2.62 -35.70
CA LYS A 415 -17.12 3.97 -36.30
C LYS A 415 -16.44 4.98 -35.35
N LEU A 416 -16.74 4.90 -34.05
CA LEU A 416 -16.14 5.76 -33.01
C LEU A 416 -14.64 5.52 -32.87
N LEU A 417 -14.21 4.26 -32.74
CA LEU A 417 -12.80 3.87 -32.66
C LEU A 417 -12.01 4.33 -33.89
N GLN A 418 -12.66 4.40 -35.06
CA GLN A 418 -12.04 4.82 -36.32
C GLN A 418 -12.13 6.33 -36.60
N HIS A 419 -12.72 7.12 -35.70
CA HIS A 419 -13.05 8.53 -35.93
C HIS A 419 -13.85 8.78 -37.22
N SER A 420 -14.68 7.84 -37.63
CA SER A 420 -15.55 8.00 -38.80
C SER A 420 -16.72 8.93 -38.45
N PRO A 421 -17.13 9.85 -39.34
CA PRO A 421 -18.24 10.75 -39.07
C PRO A 421 -19.54 9.97 -38.87
N LEU A 422 -20.26 10.28 -37.80
CA LEU A 422 -21.57 9.70 -37.52
C LEU A 422 -22.67 10.40 -38.33
N GLU A 423 -23.59 9.63 -38.90
CA GLU A 423 -24.74 10.16 -39.65
C GLU A 423 -25.78 10.81 -38.73
N THR A 424 -25.88 10.34 -37.48
CA THR A 424 -26.75 10.87 -36.43
C THR A 424 -25.91 11.31 -35.21
N PRO A 425 -26.31 12.37 -34.49
CA PRO A 425 -25.62 12.77 -33.26
C PRO A 425 -25.61 11.66 -32.22
N LEU A 426 -24.45 11.39 -31.59
CA LEU A 426 -24.25 10.24 -30.70
C LEU A 426 -25.32 10.12 -29.59
N LEU A 427 -25.66 11.23 -28.92
CA LEU A 427 -26.66 11.22 -27.84
C LEU A 427 -28.04 10.80 -28.32
N SER A 428 -28.40 11.09 -29.57
CA SER A 428 -29.67 10.62 -30.15
C SER A 428 -29.67 9.12 -30.42
N SER A 429 -28.55 8.57 -30.90
CA SER A 429 -28.38 7.13 -31.14
C SER A 429 -28.38 6.32 -29.84
N VAL A 430 -27.82 6.88 -28.77
CA VAL A 430 -27.72 6.24 -27.45
C VAL A 430 -29.01 6.37 -26.63
N GLN A 431 -29.83 7.39 -26.89
CA GLN A 431 -31.10 7.64 -26.17
C GLN A 431 -32.12 6.49 -26.29
N GLU A 432 -32.09 5.76 -27.41
CA GLU A 432 -32.99 4.64 -27.73
C GLU A 432 -32.55 3.29 -27.11
N LEU A 433 -31.38 3.24 -26.47
CA LEU A 433 -30.88 2.03 -25.81
C LEU A 433 -31.57 1.80 -24.45
N GLN A 434 -31.81 0.53 -24.13
CA GLN A 434 -32.46 0.11 -22.87
C GLN A 434 -31.48 -0.32 -21.78
N ASN A 435 -30.25 -0.69 -22.14
CA ASN A 435 -29.24 -1.15 -21.21
C ASN A 435 -28.33 0.02 -20.78
N ASN A 436 -28.30 0.29 -19.48
CA ASN A 436 -27.52 1.40 -18.89
C ASN A 436 -26.00 1.23 -19.03
N GLU A 437 -25.51 -0.01 -19.03
CA GLU A 437 -24.09 -0.31 -19.20
C GLU A 437 -23.63 -0.01 -20.63
N ASP A 438 -24.44 -0.40 -21.61
CA ASP A 438 -24.15 -0.15 -23.04
C ASP A 438 -24.09 1.35 -23.34
N ILE A 439 -25.01 2.12 -22.73
CA ILE A 439 -24.99 3.58 -22.78
C ILE A 439 -23.67 4.15 -22.24
N LEU A 440 -23.25 3.70 -21.04
CA LEU A 440 -22.02 4.17 -20.42
C LEU A 440 -20.78 3.81 -21.24
N ARG A 441 -20.70 2.56 -21.75
CA ARG A 441 -19.58 2.06 -22.56
C ARG A 441 -19.38 2.91 -23.82
N VAL A 442 -20.45 3.16 -24.58
CA VAL A 442 -20.39 3.94 -25.82
C VAL A 442 -19.92 5.38 -25.57
N LEU A 443 -20.42 6.03 -24.52
CA LEU A 443 -20.00 7.39 -24.15
C LEU A 443 -18.54 7.44 -23.68
N LEU A 444 -18.07 6.43 -22.94
CA LEU A 444 -16.67 6.31 -22.56
C LEU A 444 -15.75 6.10 -23.77
N ILE A 445 -16.15 5.25 -24.72
CA ILE A 445 -15.40 5.02 -25.97
C ILE A 445 -15.25 6.31 -26.76
N ASP A 446 -16.36 7.04 -27.00
CA ASP A 446 -16.32 8.32 -27.69
C ASP A 446 -15.41 9.30 -26.95
N PHE A 447 -15.61 9.45 -25.63
CA PHE A 447 -14.83 10.37 -24.81
C PHE A 447 -13.34 10.04 -24.79
N LEU A 448 -12.93 8.77 -24.80
CA LEU A 448 -11.54 8.34 -24.90
C LEU A 448 -10.94 8.63 -26.28
N CYS A 449 -11.75 8.52 -27.34
CA CYS A 449 -11.34 8.73 -28.72
C CYS A 449 -11.29 10.23 -29.11
N GLN A 450 -11.88 11.14 -28.34
CA GLN A 450 -11.82 12.57 -28.68
C GLN A 450 -10.39 13.14 -28.61
N PRO A 451 -9.90 13.85 -29.67
CA PRO A 451 -8.53 14.36 -29.72
C PRO A 451 -8.28 15.51 -28.73
N SER A 452 -9.29 16.28 -28.34
CA SER A 452 -9.15 17.39 -27.38
C SER A 452 -10.11 17.25 -26.22
N LEU A 453 -9.63 17.51 -25.00
CA LEU A 453 -10.46 17.49 -23.79
C LEU A 453 -11.41 18.71 -23.78
N SER A 454 -12.70 18.49 -24.07
CA SER A 454 -13.73 19.53 -24.01
C SER A 454 -14.54 19.41 -22.72
N ARG A 455 -14.48 20.45 -21.87
CA ARG A 455 -15.29 20.49 -20.64
C ARG A 455 -16.79 20.52 -20.95
N ALA A 456 -17.19 21.21 -22.02
CA ALA A 456 -18.58 21.28 -22.45
C ALA A 456 -19.15 19.90 -22.80
N THR A 457 -18.37 19.08 -23.51
CA THR A 457 -18.77 17.72 -23.88
C THR A 457 -18.82 16.78 -22.68
N PHE A 458 -17.89 16.94 -21.72
CA PHE A 458 -17.93 16.22 -20.46
C PHE A 458 -19.20 16.54 -19.65
N ASP A 459 -19.52 17.83 -19.48
CA ASP A 459 -20.70 18.24 -18.73
C ASP A 459 -22.00 17.79 -19.45
N GLU A 460 -22.03 17.80 -20.79
CA GLU A 460 -23.13 17.25 -21.60
C GLU A 460 -23.35 15.75 -21.34
N TYR A 461 -22.28 14.95 -21.30
CA TYR A 461 -22.37 13.51 -21.04
C TYR A 461 -22.76 13.20 -19.59
N VAL A 462 -22.23 13.96 -18.61
CA VAL A 462 -22.64 13.83 -17.21
C VAL A 462 -24.12 14.15 -17.04
N ASN A 463 -24.61 15.22 -17.67
CA ASN A 463 -26.04 15.57 -17.63
C ASN A 463 -26.91 14.49 -18.26
N PHE A 464 -26.48 13.90 -19.38
CA PHE A 464 -27.19 12.78 -20.02
C PHE A 464 -27.22 11.53 -19.13
N LEU A 465 -26.08 11.12 -18.55
CA LEU A 465 -25.99 9.98 -17.65
C LEU A 465 -26.88 10.17 -16.41
N ASN A 466 -26.84 11.36 -15.80
CA ASN A 466 -27.68 11.71 -14.67
C ASN A 466 -29.19 11.67 -15.03
N SER A 467 -29.57 12.08 -16.24
CA SER A 467 -30.97 12.01 -16.70
C SER A 467 -31.50 10.57 -16.87
N LYS A 468 -30.59 9.59 -16.96
CA LYS A 468 -30.87 8.15 -17.11
C LYS A 468 -30.60 7.37 -15.82
N GLU A 469 -30.30 8.04 -14.70
CA GLU A 469 -29.92 7.43 -13.41
C GLU A 469 -28.69 6.52 -13.49
N ILE A 470 -27.74 6.83 -14.38
CA ILE A 470 -26.49 6.10 -14.56
C ILE A 470 -25.36 6.83 -13.83
N SER A 471 -24.55 6.10 -13.04
CA SER A 471 -23.41 6.69 -12.33
C SER A 471 -22.39 7.28 -13.31
N SER A 472 -21.98 8.53 -13.06
CA SER A 472 -20.95 9.22 -13.84
C SER A 472 -19.52 9.00 -13.31
N ALA A 473 -19.34 8.15 -12.28
CA ALA A 473 -18.05 7.94 -11.62
C ALA A 473 -16.94 7.45 -12.57
N ALA A 474 -17.27 6.51 -13.47
CA ALA A 474 -16.33 6.02 -14.49
C ALA A 474 -15.89 7.14 -15.46
N LEU A 475 -16.83 7.98 -15.91
CA LEU A 475 -16.55 9.11 -16.80
C LEU A 475 -15.72 10.19 -16.09
N GLN A 476 -16.02 10.48 -14.81
CA GLN A 476 -15.26 11.41 -13.98
C GLN A 476 -13.82 10.96 -13.77
N PHE A 477 -13.61 9.67 -13.50
CA PHE A 477 -12.27 9.09 -13.36
C PHE A 477 -11.48 9.20 -14.66
N VAL A 478 -12.06 8.81 -15.80
CA VAL A 478 -11.42 8.94 -17.12
C VAL A 478 -11.12 10.40 -17.45
N TYR A 479 -12.02 11.34 -17.15
CA TYR A 479 -11.78 12.77 -17.32
C TYR A 479 -10.60 13.25 -16.47
N LYS A 480 -10.56 12.89 -15.18
CA LYS A 480 -9.49 13.26 -14.26
C LYS A 480 -8.14 12.71 -14.73
N LEU A 481 -8.11 11.44 -15.15
CA LEU A 481 -6.92 10.81 -15.70
C LEU A 481 -6.42 11.52 -16.97
N ARG A 482 -7.32 11.82 -17.93
CA ARG A 482 -6.98 12.58 -19.15
C ARG A 482 -6.54 14.02 -18.84
N SER A 483 -7.00 14.63 -17.75
CA SER A 483 -6.54 15.95 -17.31
C SER A 483 -5.17 15.93 -16.63
N ILE A 484 -4.84 14.86 -15.90
CA ILE A 484 -3.54 14.67 -15.23
C ILE A 484 -2.45 14.32 -16.25
N SER A 485 -2.79 13.59 -17.31
CA SER A 485 -1.84 13.14 -18.33
C SER A 485 -1.40 14.21 -19.34
N GLN A 486 -1.54 15.51 -19.04
CA GLN A 486 -1.02 16.62 -19.88
C GLN A 486 0.51 16.84 -19.83
N PHE A 487 1.28 15.85 -19.36
CA PHE A 487 2.70 15.66 -19.72
C PHE A 487 2.97 14.42 -20.58
N GLY A 488 1.89 13.85 -21.15
CA GLY A 488 1.92 12.84 -22.21
C GLY A 488 1.15 13.37 -23.42
N SER A 489 1.65 14.43 -24.06
CA SER A 489 1.16 14.88 -25.36
C SER A 489 1.43 13.77 -26.39
N ARG A 490 0.50 12.80 -26.51
CA ARG A 490 0.42 11.81 -27.60
C ARG A 490 -0.85 10.95 -27.62
N ILE A 491 -1.66 10.90 -26.54
CA ILE A 491 -2.99 10.23 -26.60
C ILE A 491 -3.92 10.92 -27.62
N ALA A 492 -3.68 12.22 -27.89
CA ALA A 492 -4.44 13.06 -28.81
C ALA A 492 -3.91 13.10 -30.27
N HIS A 493 -2.77 12.47 -30.56
CA HIS A 493 -2.17 12.45 -31.90
C HIS A 493 -2.17 11.06 -32.54
N SER A 494 -3.12 10.22 -32.15
CA SER A 494 -3.52 8.98 -32.82
C SER A 494 -4.33 9.23 -34.11
N SER A 495 -4.18 10.41 -34.73
CA SER A 495 -4.89 10.81 -35.96
C SER A 495 -4.54 9.96 -37.20
N GLU A 496 -3.58 9.02 -37.08
CA GLU A 496 -3.30 7.99 -38.09
C GLU A 496 -3.50 6.54 -37.57
N GLU A 497 -3.91 6.34 -36.32
CA GLU A 497 -3.86 5.03 -35.64
C GLU A 497 -5.13 4.17 -35.76
N HIS A 498 -6.11 4.52 -36.59
CA HIS A 498 -7.21 3.62 -36.94
C HIS A 498 -7.53 3.65 -38.45
N GLN A 499 -6.53 3.43 -39.30
CA GLN A 499 -6.75 3.35 -40.76
C GLN A 499 -7.56 2.09 -41.18
N GLY A 500 -8.82 2.30 -41.56
CA GLY A 500 -9.43 1.73 -42.77
C GLY A 500 -10.48 0.61 -42.65
N ALA A 501 -11.71 0.91 -42.21
CA ALA A 501 -12.87 0.01 -42.41
C ALA A 501 -13.48 0.12 -43.81
N GLY A 502 -14.16 -0.96 -44.20
CA GLY A 502 -14.73 -1.22 -45.51
C GLY A 502 -15.00 -2.71 -45.54
N THR A 503 -16.25 -3.10 -45.33
CA THR A 503 -16.66 -4.51 -45.23
C THR A 503 -16.31 -5.26 -46.52
N LYS A 504 -15.72 -6.46 -46.40
CA LYS A 504 -15.58 -7.38 -47.54
C LYS A 504 -16.69 -8.42 -47.47
N THR A 505 -17.44 -8.56 -48.55
CA THR A 505 -18.37 -9.68 -48.77
C THR A 505 -17.57 -10.97 -48.94
N ILE A 506 -17.62 -11.88 -47.97
CA ILE A 506 -17.17 -13.27 -48.20
C ILE A 506 -18.34 -14.03 -48.83
N SER A 507 -18.23 -14.27 -50.14
CA SER A 507 -19.16 -15.08 -50.91
C SER A 507 -18.90 -16.58 -50.68
N MET A 508 -19.33 -17.11 -49.52
CA MET A 508 -19.39 -18.56 -49.29
C MET A 508 -20.78 -19.07 -48.88
N PHE A 509 -21.81 -18.21 -48.89
CA PHE A 509 -23.15 -18.53 -48.37
C PHE A 509 -24.18 -19.04 -49.40
N ASN A 510 -23.76 -19.50 -50.57
CA ASN A 510 -24.68 -19.87 -51.66
C ASN A 510 -24.86 -21.38 -51.88
N LYS A 511 -24.42 -22.25 -50.95
CA LYS A 511 -24.45 -23.70 -51.21
C LYS A 511 -25.17 -24.60 -50.19
N LEU A 512 -26.00 -24.05 -49.30
CA LEU A 512 -26.76 -24.86 -48.34
C LEU A 512 -28.12 -24.27 -47.97
N LEU A 513 -28.91 -23.92 -49.00
CA LEU A 513 -30.34 -23.61 -48.83
C LEU A 513 -31.19 -24.57 -49.66
N SER A 514 -31.21 -25.83 -49.25
CA SER A 514 -32.34 -26.72 -49.51
C SER A 514 -32.46 -27.71 -48.37
N HIS A 515 -33.57 -27.59 -47.63
CA HIS A 515 -34.08 -28.46 -46.57
C HIS A 515 -33.70 -28.13 -45.11
N SER A 516 -34.62 -27.37 -44.49
CA SER A 516 -35.14 -27.56 -43.12
C SER A 516 -34.21 -27.42 -41.91
N SER A 517 -34.14 -26.22 -41.31
CA SER A 517 -34.20 -25.99 -39.84
C SER A 517 -34.25 -24.49 -39.49
N ARG A 518 -34.47 -24.17 -38.21
CA ARG A 518 -35.14 -22.98 -37.65
C ARG A 518 -34.16 -21.91 -37.13
N PHE A 519 -33.07 -21.63 -37.84
CA PHE A 519 -32.12 -20.54 -37.51
C PHE A 519 -32.14 -19.49 -38.63
N VAL A 520 -33.02 -18.49 -38.51
CA VAL A 520 -33.11 -17.38 -39.48
C VAL A 520 -32.09 -16.30 -39.09
N MET A 521 -30.93 -16.31 -39.75
CA MET A 521 -29.85 -15.30 -39.63
C MET A 521 -29.92 -14.26 -40.77
N GLU A 522 -31.05 -13.56 -40.91
CA GLU A 522 -31.21 -12.58 -42.01
C GLU A 522 -30.61 -11.19 -41.71
N GLY A 523 -30.16 -10.92 -40.48
CA GLY A 523 -29.58 -9.63 -40.06
C GLY A 523 -28.07 -9.60 -39.78
N VAL A 524 -27.41 -10.75 -39.57
CA VAL A 524 -26.02 -10.82 -39.06
C VAL A 524 -24.98 -11.11 -40.16
N LYS A 525 -25.45 -11.24 -41.41
CA LYS A 525 -24.68 -11.72 -42.58
C LYS A 525 -23.48 -10.85 -42.99
N ASN A 526 -23.41 -9.60 -42.51
CA ASN A 526 -22.43 -8.61 -42.94
C ASN A 526 -21.40 -8.22 -41.86
N LEU A 527 -21.47 -8.82 -40.66
CA LEU A 527 -20.66 -8.47 -39.50
C LEU A 527 -19.52 -9.48 -39.27
N VAL A 528 -18.69 -9.71 -40.30
CA VAL A 528 -17.39 -10.36 -40.10
C VAL A 528 -16.37 -9.24 -39.85
N PRO A 529 -15.75 -9.16 -38.66
CA PRO A 529 -14.73 -8.16 -38.38
C PRO A 529 -13.59 -8.23 -39.40
N LYS A 530 -13.12 -7.09 -39.91
CA LYS A 530 -11.92 -7.04 -40.75
C LYS A 530 -10.70 -7.36 -39.90
N GLU A 531 -9.72 -8.07 -40.47
CA GLU A 531 -8.48 -8.40 -39.78
C GLU A 531 -7.62 -7.14 -39.56
N HIS A 532 -7.56 -6.63 -38.32
CA HIS A 532 -6.75 -5.46 -37.96
C HIS A 532 -5.94 -5.69 -36.68
N ASN A 533 -4.83 -4.98 -36.54
CA ASN A 533 -4.02 -5.01 -35.32
C ASN A 533 -4.58 -3.98 -34.32
N LEU A 534 -4.88 -4.43 -33.11
CA LEU A 534 -5.20 -3.55 -31.97
C LEU A 534 -3.97 -2.73 -31.55
N PRO A 535 -4.13 -1.62 -30.81
CA PRO A 535 -3.02 -0.76 -30.36
C PRO A 535 -1.83 -1.54 -29.76
N LEU A 536 -2.09 -2.48 -28.85
CA LEU A 536 -1.03 -3.31 -28.27
C LEU A 536 -0.37 -4.26 -29.28
N THR A 537 -1.13 -4.81 -30.23
CA THR A 537 -0.60 -5.66 -31.31
C THR A 537 0.26 -4.85 -32.28
N ARG A 538 -0.08 -3.59 -32.55
CA ARG A 538 0.75 -2.69 -33.37
C ARG A 538 2.05 -2.31 -32.69
N LEU A 539 2.02 -2.11 -31.37
CA LEU A 539 3.24 -1.95 -30.58
C LEU A 539 4.19 -3.13 -30.80
N ILE A 540 3.67 -4.37 -30.80
CA ILE A 540 4.46 -5.56 -31.14
C ILE A 540 4.95 -5.52 -32.59
N ASP A 541 4.10 -5.18 -33.56
CA ASP A 541 4.44 -5.10 -34.99
C ASP A 541 5.61 -4.13 -35.24
N SER A 542 5.62 -2.97 -34.57
CA SER A 542 6.70 -2.00 -34.65
C SER A 542 8.06 -2.55 -34.16
N LEU A 543 8.04 -3.47 -33.20
CA LEU A 543 9.25 -4.04 -32.59
C LEU A 543 9.76 -5.28 -33.32
N VAL A 544 8.86 -6.05 -33.92
CA VAL A 544 9.21 -7.29 -34.65
C VAL A 544 9.70 -6.97 -36.06
N THR A 545 9.18 -5.93 -36.70
CA THR A 545 9.52 -5.55 -38.09
C THR A 545 10.65 -4.51 -38.13
N GLN A 546 11.93 -4.92 -38.09
CA GLN A 546 13.05 -4.01 -38.38
C GLN A 546 13.32 -3.91 -39.90
N PRO A 547 13.72 -2.75 -40.44
CA PRO A 547 13.95 -2.56 -41.87
C PRO A 547 15.19 -3.33 -42.35
N SER A 548 15.02 -4.16 -43.38
CA SER A 548 16.09 -4.88 -44.06
C SER A 548 17.05 -3.90 -44.76
N SER A 549 18.35 -4.04 -44.48
CA SER A 549 19.43 -3.19 -45.00
C SER A 549 19.82 -3.48 -46.46
N SER A 550 18.87 -3.85 -47.33
CA SER A 550 19.18 -4.23 -48.71
C SER A 550 18.17 -3.82 -49.79
N GLY A 551 17.27 -2.87 -49.52
CA GLY A 551 16.35 -2.30 -50.52
C GLY A 551 16.38 -0.78 -50.52
N VAL A 552 16.66 -0.16 -51.66
CA VAL A 552 16.51 1.29 -51.85
C VAL A 552 15.01 1.59 -51.81
N ASP A 553 14.53 2.09 -50.68
CA ASP A 553 13.10 2.33 -50.46
C ASP A 553 12.74 3.79 -50.75
N LEU A 554 11.75 3.98 -51.64
CA LEU A 554 11.32 5.27 -52.19
C LEU A 554 10.74 6.22 -51.11
N ASN A 555 10.36 5.67 -49.95
CA ASN A 555 9.80 6.40 -48.81
C ASN A 555 10.80 7.32 -48.10
N LYS A 556 12.11 7.20 -48.37
CA LYS A 556 13.11 8.13 -47.86
C LYS A 556 13.11 9.51 -48.53
N MET A 557 12.39 9.70 -49.63
CA MET A 557 12.31 11.01 -50.31
C MET A 557 11.11 11.86 -49.91
N ILE A 558 10.15 11.33 -49.14
CA ILE A 558 8.96 12.07 -48.72
C ILE A 558 8.82 11.98 -47.19
N GLY A 559 9.55 12.84 -46.47
CA GLY A 559 9.22 13.43 -45.17
C GLY A 559 8.46 12.65 -44.07
N GLY A 560 8.53 11.31 -43.98
CA GLY A 560 7.88 10.54 -42.92
C GLY A 560 8.74 10.41 -41.67
N THR A 561 8.57 11.29 -40.69
CA THR A 561 9.33 11.32 -39.41
C THR A 561 8.72 10.48 -38.28
N MET A 562 7.55 9.85 -38.45
CA MET A 562 6.78 9.32 -37.31
C MET A 562 7.13 7.90 -36.85
N GLN A 563 7.46 6.95 -37.74
CA GLN A 563 7.72 5.55 -37.33
C GLN A 563 9.03 5.32 -36.57
N GLN A 564 9.99 6.25 -36.62
CA GLN A 564 11.24 6.15 -35.86
C GLN A 564 11.13 6.70 -34.44
N GLN A 565 10.16 7.58 -34.14
CA GLN A 565 10.01 8.19 -32.82
C GLN A 565 9.34 7.28 -31.78
N GLU A 566 8.42 6.39 -32.18
CA GLU A 566 7.76 5.45 -31.23
C GLU A 566 8.69 4.38 -30.66
N ALA A 567 9.66 3.92 -31.46
CA ALA A 567 10.66 2.94 -31.02
C ALA A 567 11.75 3.55 -30.10
N GLU A 568 11.86 4.88 -30.04
CA GLU A 568 12.85 5.58 -29.20
C GLU A 568 12.40 5.78 -27.73
N ASP A 569 11.09 5.74 -27.46
CA ASP A 569 10.53 5.96 -26.12
C ASP A 569 10.40 4.68 -25.27
N LEU A 570 10.70 3.51 -25.82
CA LEU A 570 10.68 2.25 -25.09
C LEU A 570 12.00 1.97 -24.36
N CYS A 571 11.92 1.61 -23.08
CA CYS A 571 13.04 1.08 -22.31
C CYS A 571 13.51 -0.27 -22.88
N TYR A 572 14.82 -0.53 -22.77
CA TYR A 572 15.47 -1.77 -23.16
C TYR A 572 16.14 -2.37 -21.93
N PHE A 573 15.75 -3.60 -21.55
CA PHE A 573 16.49 -4.37 -20.54
C PHE A 573 16.93 -5.73 -21.11
N ASP A 574 18.20 -6.06 -20.91
CA ASP A 574 18.75 -7.38 -21.25
C ASP A 574 19.42 -8.03 -20.02
N PRO A 575 18.74 -8.97 -19.36
CA PRO A 575 19.26 -9.66 -18.18
C PRO A 575 20.56 -10.45 -18.39
N LYS A 576 20.92 -10.84 -19.64
CA LYS A 576 22.15 -11.61 -19.93
C LYS A 576 23.39 -10.72 -20.11
N LEU A 577 23.26 -9.39 -20.22
CA LEU A 577 24.40 -8.47 -20.35
C LEU A 577 24.99 -8.13 -18.97
N MET A 578 26.31 -8.26 -18.81
CA MET A 578 27.00 -8.18 -17.51
C MET A 578 27.04 -6.77 -16.86
N HIS A 579 26.70 -5.70 -17.59
CA HIS A 579 26.58 -4.33 -17.06
C HIS A 579 25.26 -3.69 -17.51
N GLY A 580 24.57 -3.00 -16.59
CA GLY A 580 23.41 -2.18 -16.92
C GLY A 580 23.86 -1.00 -17.78
N ILE A 581 23.61 -1.08 -19.08
CA ILE A 581 24.06 -0.07 -20.04
C ILE A 581 23.11 1.14 -19.96
N GLY A 582 23.64 2.29 -19.53
CA GLY A 582 22.94 3.58 -19.57
C GLY A 582 22.55 3.97 -21.00
N GLY A 583 21.48 4.76 -21.13
CA GLY A 583 20.71 4.98 -22.37
C GLY A 583 21.44 5.50 -23.62
N LYS A 584 22.75 5.84 -23.58
CA LYS A 584 23.51 6.26 -24.77
C LYS A 584 24.16 5.11 -25.54
N ASP A 585 24.55 4.02 -24.90
CA ASP A 585 25.22 2.88 -25.56
C ASP A 585 24.23 1.82 -26.12
N ALA A 586 22.97 1.85 -25.66
CA ALA A 586 21.89 0.99 -26.12
C ALA A 586 21.56 1.19 -27.62
N ALA A 587 21.79 2.38 -28.16
CA ALA A 587 21.55 2.69 -29.58
C ALA A 587 22.51 1.92 -30.52
N SER A 588 23.74 1.64 -30.08
CA SER A 588 24.74 0.92 -30.90
C SER A 588 24.45 -0.59 -31.00
N LEU A 589 23.75 -1.16 -30.01
CA LEU A 589 23.37 -2.58 -29.94
C LEU A 589 22.04 -2.90 -30.65
N ARG A 590 21.20 -1.89 -30.93
CA ARG A 590 19.92 -2.06 -31.66
C ARG A 590 20.08 -2.65 -33.06
N GLY A 591 21.22 -2.41 -33.72
CA GLY A 591 21.46 -2.77 -35.13
C GLY A 591 21.95 -4.20 -35.39
N ARG A 592 22.06 -5.07 -34.38
CA ARG A 592 22.66 -6.42 -34.52
C ARG A 592 21.77 -7.60 -34.06
N GLN A 593 20.53 -7.38 -33.64
CA GLN A 593 19.66 -8.48 -33.17
C GLN A 593 18.79 -9.05 -34.31
N PRO A 594 18.71 -10.39 -34.45
CA PRO A 594 17.78 -11.02 -35.39
C PRO A 594 16.32 -10.76 -34.97
N ALA A 595 15.40 -10.71 -35.95
CA ALA A 595 13.98 -10.51 -35.70
C ALA A 595 13.44 -11.55 -34.70
N ALA A 596 12.76 -11.10 -33.64
CA ALA A 596 12.24 -11.96 -32.60
C ALA A 596 11.16 -12.90 -33.16
N GLN A 597 11.35 -14.21 -32.97
CA GLN A 597 10.41 -15.25 -33.41
C GLN A 597 9.47 -15.73 -32.28
N ASP A 598 9.77 -15.38 -31.03
CA ASP A 598 9.00 -15.71 -29.83
C ASP A 598 8.69 -14.42 -29.07
N VAL A 599 7.41 -14.12 -28.83
CA VAL A 599 6.95 -12.84 -28.27
C VAL A 599 6.04 -13.08 -27.09
N ILE A 600 6.27 -12.35 -25.99
CA ILE A 600 5.43 -12.35 -24.80
C ILE A 600 4.91 -10.92 -24.60
N LEU A 601 3.59 -10.73 -24.61
CA LEU A 601 2.95 -9.46 -24.25
C LEU A 601 2.33 -9.60 -22.87
N PHE A 602 2.69 -8.72 -21.93
CA PHE A 602 2.08 -8.67 -20.61
C PHE A 602 1.46 -7.30 -20.33
N VAL A 603 0.20 -7.28 -19.87
CA VAL A 603 -0.54 -6.04 -19.59
C VAL A 603 -0.90 -5.89 -18.11
N ILE A 604 -0.48 -4.78 -17.50
CA ILE A 604 -0.80 -4.39 -16.13
C ILE A 604 -2.11 -3.62 -16.11
N GLY A 605 -3.02 -3.95 -15.18
CA GLY A 605 -4.30 -3.26 -15.02
C GLY A 605 -5.49 -3.96 -15.69
N GLY A 606 -5.42 -5.28 -15.84
CA GLY A 606 -6.48 -6.09 -16.45
C GLY A 606 -6.28 -6.33 -17.94
N GLY A 607 -6.92 -7.35 -18.50
CA GLY A 607 -6.88 -7.73 -19.92
C GLY A 607 -8.12 -8.50 -20.35
N ASN A 608 -8.22 -8.82 -21.64
CA ASN A 608 -9.39 -9.50 -22.19
C ASN A 608 -9.05 -10.51 -23.30
N TYR A 609 -10.02 -11.37 -23.65
CA TYR A 609 -9.84 -12.40 -24.68
C TYR A 609 -9.71 -11.86 -26.11
N VAL A 610 -10.19 -10.64 -26.39
CA VAL A 610 -10.05 -10.02 -27.72
C VAL A 610 -8.60 -9.69 -28.00
N GLU A 611 -7.89 -9.13 -27.03
CA GLU A 611 -6.47 -8.83 -27.14
C GLU A 611 -5.64 -10.09 -27.37
N TYR A 612 -5.92 -11.16 -26.62
CA TYR A 612 -5.30 -12.45 -26.80
C TYR A 612 -5.54 -13.00 -28.22
N GLN A 613 -6.79 -13.05 -28.68
CA GLN A 613 -7.12 -13.59 -29.99
C GLN A 613 -6.50 -12.77 -31.12
N ASN A 614 -6.53 -11.44 -31.01
CA ASN A 614 -5.91 -10.54 -31.97
C ASN A 614 -4.41 -10.79 -32.11
N LEU A 615 -3.74 -11.01 -30.98
CA LEU A 615 -2.31 -11.29 -30.93
C LEU A 615 -1.97 -12.68 -31.51
N VAL A 616 -2.80 -13.69 -31.25
CA VAL A 616 -2.66 -15.03 -31.85
C VAL A 616 -2.80 -14.99 -33.37
N ASP A 617 -3.78 -14.26 -33.89
CA ASP A 617 -4.00 -14.14 -35.33
C ASP A 617 -2.90 -13.30 -36.01
N TYR A 618 -2.37 -12.29 -35.32
CA TYR A 618 -1.14 -11.60 -35.73
C TYR A 618 0.06 -12.55 -35.81
N GLY A 619 0.29 -13.38 -34.79
CA GLY A 619 1.38 -14.36 -34.75
C GLY A 619 1.33 -15.33 -35.93
N LYS A 620 0.14 -15.86 -36.26
CA LYS A 620 -0.07 -16.72 -37.43
C LYS A 620 0.26 -16.01 -38.74
N ARG A 621 -0.18 -14.75 -38.91
CA ARG A 621 0.07 -13.96 -40.13
C ARG A 621 1.55 -13.64 -40.34
N LYS A 622 2.28 -13.34 -39.26
CA LYS A 622 3.73 -13.06 -39.29
C LYS A 622 4.60 -14.32 -39.19
N GLN A 623 4.00 -15.51 -39.09
CA GLN A 623 4.67 -16.80 -38.94
C GLN A 623 5.65 -16.84 -37.76
N LEU A 624 5.27 -16.22 -36.63
CA LEU A 624 6.04 -16.29 -35.39
C LEU A 624 6.02 -17.73 -34.84
N GLN A 625 7.12 -18.15 -34.20
CA GLN A 625 7.24 -19.48 -33.59
C GLN A 625 6.29 -19.64 -32.39
N ARG A 626 6.12 -18.59 -31.59
CA ARG A 626 5.18 -18.57 -30.46
C ARG A 626 4.80 -17.14 -30.12
N VAL A 627 3.56 -16.96 -29.67
CA VAL A 627 3.10 -15.71 -29.07
C VAL A 627 2.32 -16.01 -27.80
N THR A 628 2.74 -15.40 -26.70
CA THR A 628 2.14 -15.57 -25.38
C THR A 628 1.55 -14.25 -24.92
N TYR A 629 0.29 -14.27 -24.46
CA TYR A 629 -0.37 -13.13 -23.86
C TYR A 629 -0.53 -13.36 -22.36
N GLY A 630 -0.28 -12.33 -21.56
CA GLY A 630 -0.66 -12.34 -20.17
C GLY A 630 -1.14 -10.99 -19.67
N CYS A 631 -1.85 -11.03 -18.55
CA CYS A 631 -2.31 -9.84 -17.87
C CYS A 631 -2.36 -10.07 -16.35
N THR A 632 -2.53 -9.00 -15.58
CA THR A 632 -2.76 -9.14 -14.13
C THR A 632 -3.99 -9.98 -13.85
N GLU A 633 -5.11 -9.64 -14.49
CA GLU A 633 -6.42 -10.30 -14.35
C GLU A 633 -7.18 -10.24 -15.68
N LEU A 634 -8.03 -11.22 -15.98
CA LEU A 634 -9.01 -11.09 -17.05
C LEU A 634 -10.25 -10.38 -16.52
N VAL A 635 -10.68 -9.34 -17.23
CA VAL A 635 -11.76 -8.46 -16.80
C VAL A 635 -12.72 -8.31 -17.97
N ASN A 636 -14.00 -8.60 -17.76
CA ASN A 636 -15.02 -8.32 -18.76
C ASN A 636 -15.41 -6.82 -18.72
N PRO A 637 -16.04 -6.27 -19.78
CA PRO A 637 -16.35 -4.85 -19.84
C PRO A 637 -17.22 -4.35 -18.67
N THR A 638 -18.17 -5.17 -18.19
CA THR A 638 -19.00 -4.86 -17.02
C THR A 638 -18.15 -4.69 -15.76
N GLN A 639 -17.31 -5.67 -15.45
CA GLN A 639 -16.36 -5.63 -14.34
C GLN A 639 -15.43 -4.43 -14.46
N PHE A 640 -14.93 -4.13 -15.66
CA PHE A 640 -14.02 -3.00 -15.90
C PHE A 640 -14.68 -1.64 -15.63
N THR A 641 -15.97 -1.48 -15.90
CA THR A 641 -16.69 -0.24 -15.56
C THR A 641 -17.08 -0.17 -14.08
N GLN A 642 -17.33 -1.31 -13.44
CA GLN A 642 -17.75 -1.41 -12.04
C GLN A 642 -16.61 -1.30 -11.02
N GLN A 643 -15.36 -1.55 -11.41
CA GLN A 643 -14.15 -1.35 -10.57
C GLN A 643 -14.08 0.05 -9.91
N ASN A 644 -14.83 1.03 -10.41
CA ASN A 644 -14.91 2.39 -9.86
C ASN A 644 -15.95 2.53 -8.72
N LEU A 645 -17.08 1.82 -8.81
CA LEU A 645 -18.23 1.97 -7.91
C LEU A 645 -17.92 1.46 -6.49
N SER A 646 -17.19 0.35 -6.36
CA SER A 646 -16.80 -0.23 -5.08
C SER A 646 -15.82 0.62 -4.27
N SER A 647 -15.18 1.62 -4.89
CA SER A 647 -14.27 2.56 -4.22
C SER A 647 -14.97 3.80 -3.65
N MET A 648 -16.25 4.00 -3.95
CA MET A 648 -17.03 5.17 -3.55
C MET A 648 -18.20 4.88 -2.61
N ASP A 649 -18.56 3.61 -2.37
CA ASP A 649 -19.78 3.24 -1.62
C ASP A 649 -19.69 3.42 -0.08
N ASP A 650 -18.55 3.86 0.47
CA ASP A 650 -18.42 4.24 1.89
C ASP A 650 -18.57 5.75 2.17
N VAL A 651 -19.06 6.53 1.20
CA VAL A 651 -19.46 7.93 1.43
C VAL A 651 -20.99 8.01 1.46
N PRO A 652 -21.62 8.25 2.63
CA PRO A 652 -23.07 8.39 2.70
C PRO A 652 -23.53 9.56 1.80
N PHE A 653 -24.46 9.25 0.89
CA PHE A 653 -25.09 10.12 -0.10
C PHE A 653 -25.89 11.33 0.49
N PHE A 654 -25.76 11.59 1.78
CA PHE A 654 -26.34 12.76 2.46
C PHE A 654 -25.53 14.05 2.31
N PHE A 655 -24.30 13.96 1.79
CA PHE A 655 -23.38 15.11 1.75
C PHE A 655 -23.62 16.07 0.57
N LEU A 656 -24.30 15.64 -0.51
CA LEU A 656 -24.43 16.47 -1.72
C LEU A 656 -25.66 17.40 -1.73
N PHE A 657 -26.70 17.11 -0.95
CA PHE A 657 -27.94 17.92 -0.96
C PHE A 657 -27.94 19.10 0.04
N HIS A 658 -27.06 19.08 1.05
CA HIS A 658 -26.91 20.20 1.99
C HIS A 658 -25.88 21.26 1.55
N VAL A 659 -24.99 20.90 0.61
CA VAL A 659 -23.92 21.81 0.13
C VAL A 659 -24.45 22.85 -0.87
N LEU A 660 -25.60 22.63 -1.51
CA LEU A 660 -26.17 23.61 -2.46
C LEU A 660 -27.10 24.66 -1.83
N LEU A 661 -27.49 24.54 -0.56
CA LEU A 661 -28.52 25.41 0.05
C LEU A 661 -28.02 26.35 1.15
N LEU A 662 -26.73 26.29 1.53
CA LEU A 662 -26.14 27.22 2.52
C LEU A 662 -25.16 28.24 1.92
N ALA A 663 -25.08 28.33 0.59
CA ALA A 663 -24.38 29.41 -0.11
C ALA A 663 -25.25 30.70 -0.16
N THR A 664 -25.84 31.12 0.97
CA THR A 664 -26.26 32.51 1.15
C THR A 664 -26.06 32.93 2.61
N SER A 665 -25.22 33.95 2.79
CA SER A 665 -24.91 34.68 4.03
C SER A 665 -23.96 34.00 5.04
N ARG A 666 -22.69 34.39 5.01
CA ARG A 666 -22.05 35.27 6.02
C ARG A 666 -20.54 35.32 5.79
N ASP A 667 -20.02 36.54 5.80
CA ASP A 667 -18.61 36.87 5.66
C ASP A 667 -17.74 36.14 6.68
N SER A 668 -16.85 35.27 6.20
CA SER A 668 -15.55 35.02 6.81
C SER A 668 -14.57 34.55 5.74
N VAL A 669 -13.42 35.19 5.67
CA VAL A 669 -12.36 34.93 4.67
C VAL A 669 -11.82 33.51 4.88
N ALA A 670 -12.21 32.56 4.02
CA ALA A 670 -11.58 31.25 3.97
C ALA A 670 -10.18 31.39 3.37
N MET A 671 -9.13 30.96 4.08
CA MET A 671 -7.80 30.86 3.48
C MET A 671 -7.78 29.73 2.45
N ALA A 672 -7.12 29.94 1.32
CA ALA A 672 -6.86 28.88 0.36
C ALA A 672 -6.05 27.74 1.02
N ALA A 673 -6.21 26.50 0.55
CA ALA A 673 -5.36 25.38 0.98
C ALA A 673 -3.87 25.71 0.73
N LEU A 674 -2.94 25.18 1.56
CA LEU A 674 -1.50 25.45 1.40
C LEU A 674 -1.00 25.14 -0.02
N SER A 675 -1.48 24.06 -0.62
CA SER A 675 -1.19 23.65 -2.00
C SER A 675 -1.59 24.67 -3.07
N HIS A 676 -2.49 25.60 -2.74
CA HIS A 676 -3.01 26.66 -3.60
C HIS A 676 -2.53 28.05 -3.16
N ASP A 677 -1.68 28.14 -2.12
CA ASP A 677 -1.11 29.42 -1.68
C ASP A 677 0.00 29.85 -2.65
N ASP A 678 -0.14 31.03 -3.24
CA ASP A 678 0.82 31.56 -4.22
C ASP A 678 2.26 31.59 -3.66
N LYS A 679 2.43 31.90 -2.37
CA LYS A 679 3.77 31.94 -1.74
C LYS A 679 4.34 30.55 -1.53
N PHE A 680 3.50 29.56 -1.29
CA PHE A 680 3.95 28.17 -1.24
C PHE A 680 4.36 27.66 -2.62
N LEU A 681 3.58 27.95 -3.66
CA LEU A 681 3.91 27.58 -5.04
C LEU A 681 5.19 28.28 -5.53
N GLU A 682 5.36 29.58 -5.22
CA GLU A 682 6.60 30.32 -5.50
C GLU A 682 7.82 29.72 -4.80
N LEU A 683 7.68 29.30 -3.53
CA LEU A 683 8.75 28.64 -2.78
C LEU A 683 9.10 27.29 -3.39
N LYS A 684 8.10 26.44 -3.61
CA LYS A 684 8.28 25.08 -4.13
C LYS A 684 8.91 25.12 -5.52
N GLY A 685 8.38 25.93 -6.43
CA GLY A 685 8.92 26.10 -7.78
C GLY A 685 10.37 26.58 -7.76
N TYR A 686 10.68 27.57 -6.92
CA TYR A 686 12.05 28.07 -6.79
C TYR A 686 13.04 27.01 -6.28
N VAL A 687 12.67 26.25 -5.24
CA VAL A 687 13.52 25.18 -4.70
C VAL A 687 13.69 24.04 -5.71
N ASP A 688 12.62 23.65 -6.39
CA ASP A 688 12.62 22.58 -7.40
C ASP A 688 13.55 22.92 -8.58
N GLU A 689 13.53 24.17 -9.05
CA GLU A 689 14.33 24.64 -10.18
C GLU A 689 15.79 24.94 -9.81
N ASN A 690 16.05 25.49 -8.62
CA ASN A 690 17.34 26.12 -8.30
C ASN A 690 18.15 25.43 -7.19
N GLU A 691 17.51 24.74 -6.24
CA GLU A 691 18.17 24.32 -4.99
C GLU A 691 18.23 22.81 -4.78
N LYS A 692 17.41 22.01 -5.46
CA LYS A 692 17.41 20.53 -5.31
C LYS A 692 18.77 19.87 -5.55
N ALA A 693 19.56 20.40 -6.49
CA ALA A 693 20.89 19.90 -6.84
C ALA A 693 22.03 20.53 -6.02
N VAL A 694 21.76 21.57 -5.24
CA VAL A 694 22.79 22.29 -4.48
C VAL A 694 23.12 21.53 -3.21
N THR A 695 24.42 21.47 -2.88
CA THR A 695 24.88 20.86 -1.63
C THR A 695 25.13 21.90 -0.55
N ILE A 696 24.90 21.52 0.71
CA ILE A 696 25.19 22.39 1.86
C ILE A 696 26.68 22.78 1.86
N ALA A 697 27.59 21.85 1.54
CA ALA A 697 29.02 22.13 1.46
C ALA A 697 29.36 23.25 0.44
N GLU A 698 28.72 23.25 -0.73
CA GLU A 698 28.88 24.33 -1.72
C GLU A 698 28.33 25.67 -1.22
N LEU A 699 27.23 25.66 -0.45
CA LEU A 699 26.66 26.88 0.13
C LEU A 699 27.64 27.54 1.12
N PHE A 700 28.34 26.76 1.95
CA PHE A 700 29.39 27.29 2.82
C PHE A 700 30.62 27.75 2.04
N ALA A 701 31.00 27.04 0.97
CA ALA A 701 32.13 27.43 0.14
C ALA A 701 31.88 28.77 -0.60
N LYS A 702 30.63 29.03 -1.01
CA LYS A 702 30.23 30.26 -1.71
C LYS A 702 30.02 31.45 -0.78
N ASP A 703 29.63 31.22 0.47
CA ASP A 703 29.38 32.28 1.45
C ASP A 703 30.15 32.04 2.76
N PRO A 704 31.35 32.64 2.91
CA PRO A 704 32.14 32.54 4.14
C PRO A 704 31.43 33.07 5.39
N ASN A 705 30.43 33.95 5.25
CA ASN A 705 29.68 34.54 6.35
C ASN A 705 28.34 33.81 6.60
N ARG A 706 28.16 32.61 6.01
CA ARG A 706 26.90 31.86 6.11
C ARG A 706 26.48 31.58 7.55
N PHE A 707 27.42 31.22 8.43
CA PHE A 707 27.10 31.00 9.84
C PHE A 707 26.48 32.24 10.49
N ASP A 708 27.06 33.43 10.28
CA ASP A 708 26.57 34.67 10.86
C ASP A 708 25.17 35.04 10.33
N LYS A 709 24.91 34.78 9.03
CA LYS A 709 23.59 35.01 8.43
C LYS A 709 22.51 34.04 8.93
N TYR A 710 22.89 32.77 9.11
CA TYR A 710 21.99 31.65 9.42
C TYR A 710 22.17 31.13 10.84
N SER A 711 22.44 32.02 11.78
CA SER A 711 22.39 31.74 13.21
C SER A 711 21.65 32.84 13.96
N ARG A 712 21.04 32.49 15.10
CA ARG A 712 20.40 33.43 16.03
C ARG A 712 20.94 33.18 17.43
N SER A 713 20.96 34.23 18.24
CA SER A 713 21.35 34.17 19.65
C SER A 713 20.19 34.66 20.49
N PHE A 714 19.85 33.90 21.54
CA PHE A 714 18.82 34.25 22.51
C PHE A 714 19.43 34.35 23.90
N ALA A 715 19.36 35.54 24.52
CA ALA A 715 19.98 35.77 25.81
C ALA A 715 19.21 35.06 26.95
N THR A 716 19.93 34.32 27.80
CA THR A 716 19.41 33.83 29.08
C THR A 716 20.31 34.33 30.22
N PRO A 717 19.88 34.21 31.50
CA PRO A 717 20.70 34.61 32.64
C PRO A 717 22.08 33.92 32.69
N ASP A 718 22.20 32.70 32.16
CA ASP A 718 23.41 31.88 32.23
C ASP A 718 24.32 32.02 31.00
N GLY A 719 23.87 32.77 29.99
CA GLY A 719 24.55 32.96 28.70
C GLY A 719 23.58 32.83 27.52
N PRO A 720 24.02 33.10 26.29
CA PRO A 720 23.14 32.97 25.13
C PRO A 720 22.91 31.50 24.75
N ILE A 721 21.67 31.15 24.41
CA ILE A 721 21.35 29.99 23.57
C ILE A 721 21.67 30.37 22.12
N MET A 722 22.52 29.58 21.47
CA MET A 722 22.80 29.70 20.04
C MET A 722 21.92 28.75 19.25
N PHE A 723 21.25 29.28 18.24
CA PHE A 723 20.45 28.55 17.27
C PHE A 723 21.12 28.66 15.90
N ASP A 724 21.89 27.64 15.50
CA ASP A 724 22.55 27.55 14.20
C ASP A 724 21.72 26.71 13.23
N PHE A 725 21.22 27.34 12.18
CA PHE A 725 20.50 26.69 11.07
C PHE A 725 21.23 26.84 9.73
N SER A 726 22.53 27.14 9.76
CA SER A 726 23.36 27.31 8.56
C SER A 726 23.58 26.02 7.77
N LYS A 727 23.50 24.85 8.44
CA LYS A 727 23.63 23.51 7.83
C LYS A 727 22.32 22.99 7.25
N HIS A 728 21.51 23.88 6.68
CA HIS A 728 20.28 23.58 5.96
C HIS A 728 20.42 23.90 4.47
N ARG A 729 19.62 23.25 3.63
CA ARG A 729 19.59 23.46 2.16
C ARG A 729 18.76 24.70 1.82
N VAL A 730 19.26 25.87 2.21
CA VAL A 730 18.57 27.16 2.13
C VAL A 730 19.51 28.26 1.62
N THR A 731 19.03 29.10 0.70
CA THR A 731 19.71 30.33 0.25
C THR A 731 18.98 31.58 0.74
N ASP A 732 19.53 32.77 0.50
CA ASP A 732 18.91 34.03 0.95
C ASP A 732 17.51 34.16 0.31
N ALA A 733 17.36 33.72 -0.95
CA ALA A 733 16.10 33.76 -1.67
C ALA A 733 15.06 32.74 -1.18
N SER A 734 15.44 31.48 -0.90
CA SER A 734 14.48 30.52 -0.35
C SER A 734 14.10 30.85 1.10
N PHE A 735 15.03 31.41 1.88
CA PHE A 735 14.73 31.93 3.22
C PHE A 735 13.71 33.08 3.17
N GLU A 736 13.91 34.07 2.29
CA GLU A 736 12.95 35.16 2.12
C GLU A 736 11.55 34.65 1.75
N LYS A 737 11.47 33.68 0.82
CA LYS A 737 10.21 33.04 0.41
C LYS A 737 9.53 32.27 1.54
N LEU A 738 10.29 31.56 2.38
CA LEU A 738 9.77 30.90 3.57
C LEU A 738 9.13 31.91 4.53
N ILE A 739 9.80 33.03 4.80
CA ILE A 739 9.25 34.07 5.67
C ILE A 739 8.05 34.76 5.02
N ALA A 740 8.05 34.96 3.70
CA ALA A 740 6.90 35.49 2.97
C ALA A 740 5.67 34.58 3.06
N LEU A 741 5.87 33.26 3.00
CA LEU A 741 4.81 32.27 3.23
C LEU A 741 4.28 32.36 4.66
N ALA A 742 5.15 32.48 5.67
CA ALA A 742 4.69 32.65 7.05
C ALA A 742 3.78 33.88 7.23
N ARG A 743 4.10 34.98 6.54
CA ARG A 743 3.26 36.19 6.52
C ARG A 743 1.95 35.95 5.78
N SER A 744 1.98 35.31 4.59
CA SER A 744 0.76 35.09 3.79
C SER A 744 -0.25 34.20 4.50
N ARG A 745 0.22 33.21 5.27
CA ARG A 745 -0.61 32.31 6.09
C ARG A 745 -1.11 32.92 7.41
N GLY A 746 -0.76 34.17 7.70
CA GLY A 746 -1.33 34.89 8.85
C GLY A 746 -0.77 34.44 10.22
N VAL A 747 0.48 33.97 10.27
CA VAL A 747 1.12 33.52 11.52
C VAL A 747 1.08 34.58 12.63
N GLU A 748 1.38 35.84 12.30
CA GLU A 748 1.37 36.95 13.27
C GLU A 748 -0.03 37.19 13.84
N LYS A 749 -1.07 37.17 12.99
CA LYS A 749 -2.46 37.33 13.41
C LYS A 749 -2.89 36.21 14.34
N MET A 750 -2.60 34.96 13.97
CA MET A 750 -3.01 33.81 14.79
C MET A 750 -2.23 33.76 16.10
N ARG A 751 -0.94 34.14 16.09
CA ARG A 751 -0.13 34.29 17.30
C ARG A 751 -0.79 35.29 18.23
N ASP A 752 -1.12 36.48 17.73
CA ASP A 752 -1.69 37.52 18.57
C ASP A 752 -3.06 37.10 19.14
N ALA A 753 -3.87 36.35 18.37
CA ALA A 753 -5.10 35.71 18.82
C ALA A 753 -4.88 34.68 19.94
N MET A 754 -3.83 33.85 19.85
CA MET A 754 -3.44 32.93 20.94
C MET A 754 -3.13 33.71 22.22
N PHE A 755 -2.28 34.74 22.13
CA PHE A 755 -1.84 35.52 23.29
C PHE A 755 -2.92 36.43 23.88
N SER A 756 -3.98 36.75 23.14
CA SER A 756 -5.11 37.56 23.62
C SER A 756 -6.21 36.73 24.29
N GLY A 757 -6.15 35.39 24.19
CA GLY A 757 -7.18 34.50 24.73
C GLY A 757 -8.37 34.25 23.80
N GLU A 758 -8.23 34.55 22.50
CA GLU A 758 -9.25 34.17 21.52
C GLU A 758 -9.39 32.64 21.43
N PRO A 759 -10.61 32.12 21.14
CA PRO A 759 -10.88 30.70 21.08
C PRO A 759 -10.33 30.06 19.79
N ILE A 760 -9.00 30.02 19.66
CA ILE A 760 -8.32 29.51 18.46
C ILE A 760 -8.37 27.98 18.36
N ASN A 761 -8.68 27.27 19.45
CA ASN A 761 -9.08 25.87 19.40
C ASN A 761 -10.56 25.82 18.99
N PHE A 762 -10.78 25.95 17.69
CA PHE A 762 -12.08 26.22 17.09
C PHE A 762 -13.03 25.01 17.10
N THR A 763 -12.51 23.78 17.18
CA THR A 763 -13.37 22.57 17.24
C THR A 763 -13.96 22.34 18.63
N GLU A 764 -13.27 22.78 19.69
CA GLU A 764 -13.76 22.69 21.07
C GLU A 764 -14.31 24.03 21.61
N GLY A 765 -14.18 25.13 20.85
CA GLY A 765 -14.60 26.47 21.28
C GLY A 765 -13.80 27.03 22.46
N ARG A 766 -12.51 26.69 22.55
CA ARG A 766 -11.65 27.02 23.71
C ARG A 766 -10.52 27.99 23.35
N ALA A 767 -10.15 28.82 24.32
CA ALA A 767 -8.88 29.55 24.28
C ALA A 767 -7.70 28.57 24.40
N VAL A 768 -6.50 29.04 24.05
CA VAL A 768 -5.26 28.26 24.16
C VAL A 768 -4.20 29.12 24.83
N LEU A 769 -3.96 28.86 26.12
CA LEU A 769 -3.27 29.83 26.98
C LEU A 769 -2.22 29.22 27.90
N HIS A 770 -1.46 28.23 27.42
CA HIS A 770 -0.27 27.76 28.15
C HIS A 770 0.75 28.89 28.42
N VAL A 771 0.76 29.94 27.58
CA VAL A 771 1.53 31.18 27.80
C VAL A 771 1.06 31.99 29.03
N ALA A 772 -0.21 31.90 29.43
CA ALA A 772 -0.72 32.59 30.62
C ALA A 772 -0.17 31.96 31.91
N LEU A 773 0.01 30.63 31.94
CA LEU A 773 0.54 29.89 33.09
C LEU A 773 1.95 30.33 33.50
N ARG A 774 2.71 30.85 32.54
CA ARG A 774 4.08 31.32 32.72
C ARG A 774 4.23 32.82 32.47
N ASN A 775 3.14 33.57 32.42
CA ASN A 775 3.20 35.00 32.17
C ASN A 775 3.74 35.79 33.39
N ARG A 776 5.07 35.93 33.46
CA ARG A 776 5.74 36.58 34.61
C ARG A 776 5.55 38.10 34.65
N SER A 777 5.14 38.70 33.53
CA SER A 777 4.80 40.13 33.49
C SER A 777 3.46 40.46 34.14
N ASN A 778 2.61 39.45 34.39
CA ASN A 778 1.25 39.60 34.91
C ASN A 778 0.37 40.58 34.10
N THR A 779 0.69 40.81 32.83
CA THR A 779 -0.22 41.54 31.95
C THR A 779 -1.53 40.77 31.82
N SER A 780 -2.65 41.48 31.91
CA SER A 780 -3.99 40.89 31.82
C SER A 780 -4.19 40.10 30.52
N ILE A 781 -4.77 38.90 30.63
CA ILE A 781 -5.16 38.06 29.49
C ILE A 781 -6.61 37.63 29.70
N LEU A 782 -7.48 38.00 28.77
CA LEU A 782 -8.92 37.86 28.96
C LEU A 782 -9.45 36.58 28.31
N VAL A 783 -10.24 35.81 29.04
CA VAL A 783 -11.07 34.73 28.51
C VAL A 783 -12.51 35.06 28.89
N ASN A 784 -13.40 35.14 27.90
CA ASN A 784 -14.80 35.54 28.11
C ASN A 784 -14.97 36.88 28.87
N GLY A 785 -14.00 37.79 28.73
CA GLY A 785 -14.01 39.11 29.39
C GLY A 785 -13.40 39.12 30.80
N GLU A 786 -12.96 37.98 31.33
CA GLU A 786 -12.35 37.87 32.67
C GLU A 786 -10.84 37.63 32.57
N ASP A 787 -10.05 38.32 33.39
CA ASP A 787 -8.61 38.12 33.46
C ASP A 787 -8.28 36.79 34.17
N VAL A 788 -7.51 35.94 33.50
CA VAL A 788 -7.13 34.63 34.04
C VAL A 788 -5.92 34.70 34.99
N MET A 789 -5.12 35.78 34.95
CA MET A 789 -3.87 35.88 35.71
C MET A 789 -4.04 35.78 37.24
N PRO A 790 -5.09 36.35 37.87
CA PRO A 790 -5.33 36.15 39.30
C PRO A 790 -5.51 34.68 39.68
N GLY A 791 -6.25 33.91 38.87
CA GLY A 791 -6.44 32.47 39.08
C GLY A 791 -5.14 31.68 38.92
N VAL A 792 -4.36 31.98 37.88
CA VAL A 792 -3.02 31.39 37.66
C VAL A 792 -2.12 31.61 38.88
N ASN A 793 -2.00 32.85 39.34
CA ASN A 793 -1.13 33.19 40.47
C ASN A 793 -1.61 32.60 41.79
N HIS A 794 -2.93 32.48 41.99
CA HIS A 794 -3.48 31.82 43.18
C HIS A 794 -3.05 30.35 43.24
N VAL A 795 -3.17 29.60 42.14
CA VAL A 795 -2.74 28.20 42.08
C VAL A 795 -1.23 28.08 42.24
N LEU A 796 -0.43 28.95 41.62
CA LEU A 796 1.02 28.95 41.79
C LEU A 796 1.43 29.20 43.25
N GLU A 797 0.77 30.12 43.95
CA GLU A 797 1.03 30.37 45.38
C GLU A 797 0.61 29.19 46.26
N HIS A 798 -0.50 28.53 45.91
CA HIS A 798 -0.93 27.31 46.57
C HIS A 798 0.11 26.19 46.38
N MET A 799 0.60 25.98 45.16
CA MET A 799 1.68 25.04 44.86
C MET A 799 2.96 25.38 45.62
N ARG A 800 3.35 26.66 45.72
CA ARG A 800 4.51 27.11 46.50
C ARG A 800 4.37 26.73 47.97
N THR A 801 3.23 27.07 48.57
CA THR A 801 2.95 26.79 49.98
C THR A 801 3.04 25.29 50.27
N PHE A 802 2.39 24.48 49.42
CA PHE A 802 2.42 23.02 49.56
C PHE A 802 3.82 22.44 49.34
N THR A 803 4.50 22.89 48.28
CA THR A 803 5.87 22.45 47.95
C THR A 803 6.82 22.70 49.12
N ASN A 804 6.79 23.91 49.68
CA ASN A 804 7.62 24.26 50.83
C ASN A 804 7.28 23.39 52.05
N ALA A 805 5.99 23.15 52.32
CA ALA A 805 5.58 22.32 53.44
C ALA A 805 6.05 20.86 53.33
N VAL A 806 6.06 20.28 52.12
CA VAL A 806 6.60 18.93 51.91
C VAL A 806 8.12 18.91 52.03
N ILE A 807 8.81 19.88 51.41
CA ILE A 807 10.28 19.94 51.38
C ILE A 807 10.86 20.26 52.77
N ASP A 808 10.25 21.16 53.55
CA ASP A 808 10.72 21.49 54.90
C ASP A 808 10.33 20.43 55.94
N GLY A 809 9.36 19.58 55.62
CA GLY A 809 8.88 18.49 56.46
C GLY A 809 7.82 18.88 57.48
N SER A 810 7.16 20.04 57.31
CA SER A 810 5.96 20.40 58.06
C SER A 810 4.73 19.61 57.59
N TRP A 811 4.70 19.18 56.32
CA TRP A 811 3.76 18.16 55.85
C TRP A 811 4.22 16.76 56.27
N LEU A 812 3.45 16.13 57.14
CA LEU A 812 3.76 14.83 57.71
C LEU A 812 2.76 13.77 57.24
N GLY A 813 3.26 12.56 56.99
CA GLY A 813 2.45 11.38 56.76
C GLY A 813 1.62 10.98 57.99
N TYR A 814 0.83 9.92 57.84
CA TYR A 814 -0.15 9.52 58.85
C TYR A 814 0.49 9.08 60.18
N THR A 815 1.76 8.66 60.17
CA THR A 815 2.54 8.30 61.37
C THR A 815 3.41 9.45 61.90
N GLY A 816 3.30 10.65 61.32
CA GLY A 816 4.10 11.81 61.72
C GLY A 816 5.51 11.86 61.11
N LYS A 817 5.81 11.03 60.11
CA LYS A 817 7.08 11.05 59.38
C LYS A 817 7.04 12.02 58.20
N LYS A 818 8.19 12.60 57.86
CA LYS A 818 8.36 13.43 56.66
C LYS A 818 8.19 12.58 55.39
N ILE A 819 7.60 13.16 54.35
CA ILE A 819 7.50 12.55 53.02
C ILE A 819 8.89 12.48 52.37
N THR A 820 9.23 11.30 51.86
CA THR A 820 10.48 11.01 51.16
C THR A 820 10.27 10.72 49.68
N ASP A 821 9.07 10.28 49.32
CA ASP A 821 8.73 9.79 48.00
C ASP A 821 7.42 10.43 47.54
N VAL A 822 7.39 10.83 46.27
CA VAL A 822 6.23 11.37 45.59
C VAL A 822 5.95 10.50 44.37
N VAL A 823 4.71 10.04 44.20
CA VAL A 823 4.29 9.25 43.04
C VAL A 823 3.26 10.04 42.25
N ASN A 824 3.63 10.50 41.06
CA ASN A 824 2.72 11.12 40.12
C ASN A 824 1.98 10.04 39.33
N ILE A 825 0.66 9.98 39.47
CA ILE A 825 -0.21 9.07 38.73
C ILE A 825 -0.99 9.87 37.68
N GLY A 826 -0.68 9.66 36.41
CA GLY A 826 -1.27 10.39 35.28
C GLY A 826 -0.82 9.77 33.95
N ILE A 827 -1.50 10.05 32.84
CA ILE A 827 -1.12 9.52 31.52
C ILE A 827 -1.08 10.63 30.46
N GLY A 828 -0.24 10.45 29.44
CA GLY A 828 -0.05 11.41 28.37
C GLY A 828 0.50 12.75 28.91
N GLY A 829 -0.28 13.82 28.75
CA GLY A 829 0.15 15.17 29.15
C GLY A 829 0.29 15.36 30.66
N SER A 830 -0.40 14.54 31.46
CA SER A 830 -0.28 14.53 32.93
C SER A 830 0.94 13.72 33.43
N ASP A 831 1.76 13.19 32.53
CA ASP A 831 2.91 12.32 32.84
C ASP A 831 4.19 12.79 32.15
N LEU A 832 4.19 12.83 30.81
CA LEU A 832 5.41 13.03 30.01
C LEU A 832 6.12 14.35 30.29
N GLY A 833 5.37 15.44 30.50
CA GLY A 833 5.93 16.75 30.83
C GLY A 833 6.64 16.74 32.18
N PRO A 834 5.92 16.44 33.29
CA PRO A 834 6.53 16.27 34.60
C PRO A 834 7.71 15.31 34.62
N TYR A 835 7.60 14.14 34.01
CA TYR A 835 8.67 13.15 33.98
C TYR A 835 9.90 13.65 33.22
N MET A 836 9.72 14.25 32.03
CA MET A 836 10.84 14.78 31.27
C MET A 836 11.56 15.90 32.02
N VAL A 837 10.83 16.81 32.66
CA VAL A 837 11.44 17.95 33.34
C VAL A 837 12.17 17.54 34.62
N THR A 838 11.64 16.62 35.41
CA THR A 838 12.33 16.12 36.61
C THR A 838 13.59 15.34 36.24
N GLU A 839 13.57 14.55 35.16
CA GLU A 839 14.78 13.93 34.63
C GLU A 839 15.80 14.98 34.14
N ALA A 840 15.36 15.96 33.36
CA ALA A 840 16.19 17.02 32.79
C ALA A 840 16.86 17.89 33.87
N LEU A 841 16.18 18.10 34.99
CA LEU A 841 16.60 18.98 36.08
C LEU A 841 17.00 18.23 37.35
N ARG A 842 17.26 16.93 37.27
CA ARG A 842 17.64 16.10 38.42
C ARG A 842 18.84 16.65 39.22
N HIS A 843 19.76 17.36 38.58
CA HIS A 843 20.87 18.04 39.27
C HIS A 843 20.41 19.09 40.31
N TYR A 844 19.22 19.66 40.12
CA TYR A 844 18.62 20.69 40.96
C TYR A 844 17.63 20.11 41.97
N GLN A 845 17.68 18.81 42.25
CA GLN A 845 16.81 18.19 43.25
C GLN A 845 17.04 18.80 44.64
N GLU A 846 15.97 19.30 45.25
CA GLU A 846 15.93 19.85 46.62
C GLU A 846 15.02 19.01 47.53
N GLY A 847 13.99 18.39 46.95
CA GLY A 847 12.92 17.70 47.67
C GLY A 847 12.92 16.18 47.52
N PRO A 848 11.76 15.52 47.74
CA PRO A 848 11.64 14.07 47.71
C PRO A 848 11.97 13.45 46.35
N ASP A 849 12.21 12.14 46.37
CA ASP A 849 12.33 11.34 45.15
C ASP A 849 10.96 11.26 44.46
N VAL A 850 10.96 11.46 43.15
CA VAL A 850 9.73 11.44 42.33
C VAL A 850 9.68 10.20 41.46
N HIS A 851 8.50 9.57 41.45
CA HIS A 851 8.18 8.38 40.68
C HIS A 851 6.98 8.68 39.79
N PHE A 852 6.91 8.02 38.64
CA PHE A 852 5.86 8.23 37.65
C PHE A 852 5.14 6.92 37.37
N VAL A 853 3.81 6.94 37.41
CA VAL A 853 2.96 5.80 37.09
C VAL A 853 1.90 6.25 36.09
N SER A 854 1.96 5.69 34.89
CA SER A 854 1.11 6.10 33.78
C SER A 854 0.37 4.96 33.11
N ASN A 855 1.11 3.94 32.68
CA ASN A 855 0.54 2.75 32.04
C ASN A 855 -0.50 2.04 32.93
N VAL A 856 -1.59 1.54 32.34
CA VAL A 856 -2.63 0.72 33.01
C VAL A 856 -2.18 -0.73 33.23
N ASP A 857 -1.10 -1.16 32.56
CA ASP A 857 -0.40 -2.38 32.91
C ASP A 857 -0.03 -2.36 34.41
N GLY A 858 -0.64 -3.27 35.17
CA GLY A 858 -0.47 -3.36 36.63
C GLY A 858 0.97 -3.55 37.08
N THR A 859 1.87 -3.98 36.19
CA THR A 859 3.31 -4.03 36.42
C THR A 859 3.85 -2.66 36.87
N HIS A 860 3.39 -1.57 36.26
CA HIS A 860 3.96 -0.24 36.48
C HIS A 860 3.74 0.25 37.92
N ILE A 861 2.48 0.23 38.40
CA ILE A 861 2.15 0.61 39.78
C ILE A 861 2.77 -0.35 40.79
N TYR A 862 2.80 -1.65 40.49
CA TYR A 862 3.37 -2.66 41.38
C TYR A 862 4.89 -2.48 41.57
N GLU A 863 5.63 -2.28 40.48
CA GLU A 863 7.09 -2.14 40.50
C GLU A 863 7.57 -0.87 41.22
N VAL A 864 6.78 0.21 41.12
CA VAL A 864 6.99 1.44 41.89
C VAL A 864 6.68 1.16 43.36
N THR A 865 5.43 0.83 43.68
CA THR A 865 4.95 0.75 45.08
C THR A 865 5.64 -0.32 45.93
N ARG A 866 6.14 -1.42 45.33
CA ARG A 866 6.84 -2.47 46.09
C ARG A 866 8.14 -1.99 46.78
N LYS A 867 8.70 -0.86 46.34
CA LYS A 867 9.93 -0.26 46.89
C LYS A 867 9.65 0.86 47.88
N LEU A 868 8.38 1.30 47.99
CA LEU A 868 8.00 2.50 48.73
C LEU A 868 7.44 2.16 50.11
N ASN A 869 7.50 3.15 51.01
CA ASN A 869 6.93 3.05 52.34
C ASN A 869 5.60 3.84 52.42
N PRO A 870 4.46 3.20 52.73
CA PRO A 870 3.17 3.89 52.88
C PRO A 870 3.19 5.06 53.88
N GLU A 871 4.08 5.03 54.88
CA GLU A 871 4.20 6.10 55.89
C GLU A 871 4.84 7.39 55.35
N THR A 872 5.61 7.31 54.26
CA THR A 872 6.43 8.44 53.75
C THR A 872 6.22 8.71 52.26
N THR A 873 5.18 8.13 51.66
CA THR A 873 4.87 8.29 50.23
C THR A 873 3.67 9.19 50.01
N LEU A 874 3.80 10.24 49.21
CA LEU A 874 2.70 11.11 48.77
C LEU A 874 2.32 10.76 47.33
N PHE A 875 1.03 10.57 47.05
CA PHE A 875 0.49 10.34 45.73
C PHE A 875 -0.14 11.61 45.16
N ILE A 876 0.20 11.92 43.92
CA ILE A 876 -0.38 13.03 43.16
C ILE A 876 -1.23 12.43 42.04
N ILE A 877 -2.54 12.65 42.07
CA ILE A 877 -3.47 12.14 41.06
C ILE A 877 -3.71 13.23 40.01
N ALA A 878 -3.07 13.09 38.85
CA ALA A 878 -3.02 14.09 37.80
C ALA A 878 -4.01 13.77 36.65
N SER A 879 -5.25 14.28 36.75
CA SER A 879 -6.28 14.08 35.72
C SER A 879 -7.23 15.27 35.63
N LYS A 880 -7.28 15.90 34.46
CA LYS A 880 -8.18 17.04 34.18
C LYS A 880 -9.63 16.72 34.52
N THR A 881 -10.15 15.60 33.99
CA THR A 881 -11.54 15.20 34.20
C THR A 881 -11.75 14.42 35.50
N PHE A 882 -10.68 13.89 36.09
CA PHE A 882 -10.70 12.92 37.18
C PHE A 882 -11.52 11.65 36.85
N THR A 883 -11.58 11.29 35.57
CA THR A 883 -12.33 10.14 35.05
C THR A 883 -11.54 9.32 34.02
N THR A 884 -10.28 9.68 33.77
CA THR A 884 -9.39 8.93 32.88
C THR A 884 -9.21 7.51 33.44
N GLN A 885 -9.60 6.50 32.66
CA GLN A 885 -9.71 5.12 33.14
C GLN A 885 -8.38 4.63 33.74
N GLU A 886 -7.29 4.76 32.99
CA GLU A 886 -5.95 4.32 33.39
C GLU A 886 -5.50 5.00 34.68
N THR A 887 -5.67 6.32 34.77
CA THR A 887 -5.27 7.12 35.94
C THR A 887 -6.08 6.77 37.18
N ILE A 888 -7.41 6.65 37.06
CA ILE A 888 -8.28 6.35 38.21
C ILE A 888 -8.07 4.91 38.69
N THR A 889 -7.93 3.93 37.80
CA THR A 889 -7.62 2.55 38.20
C THR A 889 -6.27 2.45 38.93
N ASN A 890 -5.24 3.16 38.45
CA ASN A 890 -3.96 3.24 39.17
C ASN A 890 -4.08 3.98 40.51
N ALA A 891 -4.86 5.06 40.57
CA ALA A 891 -5.09 5.81 41.81
C ALA A 891 -5.82 4.96 42.87
N GLU A 892 -6.85 4.23 42.48
CA GLU A 892 -7.58 3.29 43.34
C GLU A 892 -6.65 2.17 43.81
N THR A 893 -5.83 1.60 42.93
CA THR A 893 -4.83 0.59 43.28
C THR A 893 -3.82 1.12 44.32
N ALA A 894 -3.33 2.34 44.14
CA ALA A 894 -2.43 3.01 45.09
C ALA A 894 -3.10 3.28 46.44
N LYS A 895 -4.36 3.72 46.42
CA LYS A 895 -5.17 3.94 47.63
C LYS A 895 -5.42 2.64 48.38
N GLU A 896 -5.74 1.56 47.68
CA GLU A 896 -5.86 0.22 48.29
C GLU A 896 -4.54 -0.24 48.92
N TRP A 897 -3.43 -0.08 48.19
CA TRP A 897 -2.09 -0.39 48.70
C TRP A 897 -1.76 0.39 49.99
N PHE A 898 -2.08 1.69 50.01
CA PHE A 898 -1.88 2.55 51.17
C PHE A 898 -2.76 2.13 52.36
N LEU A 899 -4.06 1.93 52.12
CA LEU A 899 -5.03 1.59 53.17
C LEU A 899 -4.79 0.20 53.78
N LYS A 900 -4.21 -0.74 53.04
CA LYS A 900 -3.77 -2.04 53.60
C LYS A 900 -2.81 -1.89 54.78
N THR A 901 -2.03 -0.79 54.83
CA THR A 901 -1.07 -0.52 55.90
C THR A 901 -1.57 0.54 56.87
N ALA A 902 -2.18 1.62 56.37
CA ALA A 902 -2.64 2.72 57.21
C ALA A 902 -3.90 2.37 58.03
N GLY A 903 -4.80 1.55 57.48
CA GLY A 903 -6.02 1.08 58.16
C GLY A 903 -7.08 2.16 58.45
N ASP A 904 -6.84 3.42 58.10
CA ASP A 904 -7.72 4.56 58.36
C ASP A 904 -7.98 5.38 57.08
N GLN A 905 -9.26 5.54 56.74
CA GLN A 905 -9.70 6.30 55.57
C GLN A 905 -9.33 7.79 55.69
N ALA A 906 -9.30 8.35 56.91
CA ALA A 906 -8.94 9.75 57.12
C ALA A 906 -7.45 10.03 56.81
N ALA A 907 -6.61 8.99 56.81
CA ALA A 907 -5.19 9.11 56.45
C ALA A 907 -4.97 9.41 54.95
N VAL A 908 -5.96 9.14 54.09
CA VAL A 908 -5.88 9.43 52.64
C VAL A 908 -5.62 10.92 52.39
N ALA A 909 -6.24 11.81 53.16
CA ALA A 909 -6.06 13.26 53.02
C ALA A 909 -4.60 13.73 53.25
N LYS A 910 -3.75 12.95 53.91
CA LYS A 910 -2.32 13.27 54.12
C LYS A 910 -1.40 12.72 53.03
N HIS A 911 -1.88 11.75 52.25
CA HIS A 911 -1.08 10.98 51.31
C HIS A 911 -1.58 11.06 49.86
N PHE A 912 -2.68 11.76 49.61
CA PHE A 912 -3.22 11.93 48.26
C PHE A 912 -3.60 13.39 48.03
N VAL A 913 -3.13 13.93 46.91
CA VAL A 913 -3.50 15.25 46.39
C VAL A 913 -3.97 15.12 44.93
N ALA A 914 -4.75 16.08 44.45
CA ALA A 914 -5.34 16.02 43.11
C ALA A 914 -4.95 17.23 42.26
N LEU A 915 -4.61 17.00 41.00
CA LEU A 915 -4.45 18.04 39.98
C LEU A 915 -5.64 17.88 39.02
N SER A 916 -6.67 18.70 39.17
CA SER A 916 -7.94 18.49 38.47
C SER A 916 -8.80 19.74 38.35
N THR A 917 -9.85 19.65 37.54
CA THR A 917 -10.92 20.67 37.45
C THR A 917 -12.24 20.15 38.00
N ASN A 918 -12.27 18.94 38.59
CA ASN A 918 -13.49 18.23 38.98
C ASN A 918 -13.53 17.93 40.48
N GLU A 919 -13.81 18.97 41.27
CA GLU A 919 -13.87 18.90 42.74
C GLU A 919 -14.76 17.77 43.25
N LYS A 920 -15.93 17.57 42.63
CA LYS A 920 -16.88 16.52 43.04
C LYS A 920 -16.25 15.13 43.02
N LYS A 921 -15.51 14.80 41.95
CA LYS A 921 -14.86 13.49 41.81
C LYS A 921 -13.63 13.34 42.71
N VAL A 922 -12.92 14.44 42.97
CA VAL A 922 -11.80 14.49 43.91
C VAL A 922 -12.28 14.18 45.34
N VAL A 923 -13.37 14.81 45.77
CA VAL A 923 -13.98 14.56 47.08
C VAL A 923 -14.56 13.15 47.18
N GLU A 924 -15.22 12.65 46.13
CA GLU A 924 -15.72 11.27 46.07
C GLU A 924 -14.60 10.24 46.23
N PHE A 925 -13.40 10.51 45.68
CA PHE A 925 -12.22 9.67 45.88
C PHE A 925 -11.69 9.71 47.33
N GLY A 926 -11.99 10.78 48.09
CA GLY A 926 -11.58 10.96 49.48
C GLY A 926 -10.36 11.87 49.68
N ILE A 927 -10.04 12.70 48.67
CA ILE A 927 -9.02 13.75 48.80
C ILE A 927 -9.69 15.00 49.37
N ASP A 928 -8.98 15.68 50.28
CA ASP A 928 -9.43 16.96 50.85
C ASP A 928 -9.51 18.03 49.73
N PRO A 929 -10.61 18.79 49.60
CA PRO A 929 -10.69 19.91 48.66
C PRO A 929 -9.52 20.88 48.73
N ALA A 930 -8.96 21.11 49.93
CA ALA A 930 -7.79 21.97 50.11
C ALA A 930 -6.52 21.42 49.45
N ASN A 931 -6.49 20.12 49.12
CA ASN A 931 -5.40 19.44 48.42
C ASN A 931 -5.69 19.26 46.93
N MET A 932 -6.69 19.97 46.40
CA MET A 932 -6.94 20.05 44.97
C MET A 932 -6.22 21.28 44.39
N PHE A 933 -5.42 21.06 43.36
CA PHE A 933 -4.73 22.09 42.59
C PHE A 933 -5.43 22.24 41.24
N GLU A 934 -6.12 23.37 41.07
CA GLU A 934 -6.96 23.63 39.92
C GLU A 934 -6.16 24.02 38.67
N PHE A 935 -6.77 23.78 37.51
CA PHE A 935 -6.36 24.37 36.24
C PHE A 935 -7.57 24.49 35.31
N TRP A 936 -7.37 24.96 34.08
CA TRP A 936 -8.47 25.38 33.21
C TRP A 936 -8.60 24.55 31.93
N ASP A 937 -9.75 24.72 31.26
CA ASP A 937 -10.06 24.02 30.02
C ASP A 937 -9.14 24.41 28.85
N TRP A 938 -8.69 25.67 28.80
CA TRP A 938 -7.73 26.23 27.85
C TRP A 938 -6.29 25.74 28.04
N VAL A 939 -6.04 24.95 29.09
CA VAL A 939 -4.79 24.20 29.28
C VAL A 939 -4.93 22.85 28.58
N GLY A 940 -4.31 22.73 27.40
CA GLY A 940 -4.17 21.45 26.70
C GLY A 940 -3.22 20.51 27.45
N GLY A 941 -3.54 19.22 27.50
CA GLY A 941 -2.77 18.24 28.30
C GLY A 941 -1.27 18.23 27.97
N ARG A 942 -0.92 18.17 26.68
CA ARG A 942 0.48 18.19 26.21
C ARG A 942 1.23 19.52 26.43
N TYR A 943 0.52 20.57 26.85
CA TYR A 943 1.04 21.91 27.18
C TYR A 943 0.82 22.26 28.66
N SER A 944 0.64 21.26 29.52
CA SER A 944 0.14 21.48 30.89
C SER A 944 1.21 21.54 31.98
N LEU A 945 2.46 21.13 31.72
CA LEU A 945 3.52 21.05 32.75
C LEU A 945 3.77 22.37 33.50
N TRP A 946 3.35 23.49 32.93
CA TRP A 946 3.46 24.85 33.48
C TRP A 946 2.39 25.16 34.55
N SER A 947 1.32 24.37 34.64
CA SER A 947 0.20 24.56 35.56
C SER A 947 0.40 23.77 36.87
N ALA A 948 -0.71 23.56 37.61
CA ALA A 948 -0.81 22.56 38.67
C ALA A 948 -0.19 21.20 38.31
N ILE A 949 -0.24 20.77 37.04
CA ILE A 949 0.40 19.51 36.58
C ILE A 949 1.91 19.47 36.90
N GLY A 950 2.56 20.63 36.96
CA GLY A 950 3.97 20.77 37.37
C GLY A 950 4.24 20.57 38.87
N LEU A 951 3.27 20.20 39.70
CA LEU A 951 3.47 20.06 41.15
C LEU A 951 4.57 19.04 41.51
N SER A 952 4.64 17.92 40.79
CA SER A 952 5.74 16.95 40.99
C SER A 952 7.10 17.53 40.59
N ILE A 953 7.15 18.45 39.63
CA ILE A 953 8.36 19.18 39.27
C ILE A 953 8.77 20.08 40.45
N SER A 954 7.88 20.96 40.92
CA SER A 954 8.20 21.89 42.01
C SER A 954 8.56 21.16 43.31
N LEU A 955 7.92 20.03 43.61
CA LEU A 955 8.30 19.19 44.74
C LEU A 955 9.70 18.60 44.60
N HIS A 956 10.12 18.24 43.39
CA HIS A 956 11.44 17.66 43.16
C HIS A 956 12.55 18.71 43.24
N ILE A 957 12.41 19.81 42.52
CA ILE A 957 13.48 20.81 42.33
C ILE A 957 13.31 22.08 43.18
N GLY A 958 12.27 22.16 44.02
CA GLY A 958 11.92 23.38 44.73
C GLY A 958 11.16 24.38 43.86
N PHE A 959 10.35 25.23 44.51
CA PHE A 959 9.47 26.14 43.78
C PHE A 959 10.22 27.29 43.09
N ASP A 960 11.34 27.75 43.64
CA ASP A 960 12.13 28.82 43.02
C ASP A 960 12.75 28.38 41.68
N ASN A 961 13.18 27.12 41.57
CA ASN A 961 13.63 26.55 40.30
C ASN A 961 12.46 26.33 39.33
N PHE A 962 11.27 25.97 39.83
CA PHE A 962 10.05 25.90 39.01
C PHE A 962 9.66 27.27 38.46
N GLU A 963 9.81 28.35 39.23
CA GLU A 963 9.60 29.71 38.73
C GLU A 963 10.64 30.14 37.69
N GLN A 964 11.90 29.73 37.85
CA GLN A 964 12.92 29.96 36.83
C GLN A 964 12.57 29.25 35.52
N LEU A 965 12.04 28.02 35.59
CA LEU A 965 11.52 27.29 34.44
C LEU A 965 10.40 28.08 33.74
N LEU A 966 9.42 28.58 34.50
CA LEU A 966 8.35 29.45 33.97
C LEU A 966 8.92 30.73 33.36
N ALA A 967 9.88 31.37 34.02
CA ALA A 967 10.49 32.61 33.55
C ALA A 967 11.27 32.44 32.24
N GLY A 968 11.98 31.32 32.08
CA GLY A 968 12.66 30.99 30.83
C GLY A 968 11.68 30.81 29.67
N ALA A 969 10.58 30.11 29.92
CA ALA A 969 9.52 29.93 28.93
C ALA A 969 8.82 31.26 28.59
N HIS A 970 8.59 32.12 29.58
CA HIS A 970 8.07 33.47 29.36
C HIS A 970 8.98 34.33 28.48
N ALA A 971 10.29 34.26 28.69
CA ALA A 971 11.24 35.00 27.87
C ALA A 971 11.19 34.53 26.40
N ALA A 972 11.02 33.23 26.18
CA ALA A 972 10.80 32.67 24.84
C ALA A 972 9.43 33.08 24.25
N ASP A 973 8.37 33.19 25.07
CA ASP A 973 7.07 33.72 24.65
C ASP A 973 7.18 35.17 24.15
N LEU A 974 7.91 36.01 24.89
CA LEU A 974 8.15 37.40 24.50
C LEU A 974 8.96 37.50 23.21
N HIS A 975 9.99 36.66 23.06
CA HIS A 975 10.72 36.55 21.79
C HIS A 975 9.81 36.15 20.63
N PHE A 976 8.97 35.14 20.82
CA PHE A 976 8.03 34.72 19.78
C PHE A 976 7.02 35.82 19.41
N LYS A 977 6.52 36.56 20.41
CA LYS A 977 5.54 37.64 20.23
C LYS A 977 6.13 38.91 19.61
N GLN A 978 7.35 39.29 19.97
CA GLN A 978 7.88 40.63 19.68
C GLN A 978 8.92 40.64 18.55
N THR A 979 9.59 39.52 18.28
CA THR A 979 10.69 39.46 17.30
C THR A 979 10.16 39.31 15.87
N PRO A 980 10.67 40.09 14.89
CA PRO A 980 10.35 39.93 13.47
C PRO A 980 10.54 38.49 12.98
N LEU A 981 9.65 38.00 12.11
CA LEU A 981 9.59 36.59 11.72
C LEU A 981 10.92 36.02 11.18
N ASP A 982 11.72 36.82 10.47
CA ASP A 982 13.03 36.45 9.92
C ASP A 982 14.16 36.38 10.97
N GLN A 983 13.90 36.87 12.19
CA GLN A 983 14.80 36.82 13.35
C GLN A 983 14.25 35.93 14.48
N ASN A 984 13.05 35.36 14.29
CA ASN A 984 12.28 34.67 15.31
C ASN A 984 12.58 33.16 15.28
N ILE A 985 13.19 32.65 16.36
CA ILE A 985 13.72 31.28 16.43
C ILE A 985 12.62 30.23 16.19
N PRO A 986 11.50 30.23 16.94
CA PRO A 986 10.39 29.29 16.67
C PRO A 986 9.83 29.34 15.25
N VAL A 987 9.73 30.52 14.65
CA VAL A 987 9.23 30.68 13.29
C VAL A 987 10.21 30.08 12.30
N ILE A 988 11.51 30.34 12.45
CA ILE A 988 12.54 29.76 11.58
C ILE A 988 12.55 28.23 11.73
N MET A 989 12.49 27.71 12.95
CA MET A 989 12.37 26.26 13.21
C MET A 989 11.17 25.66 12.48
N ALA A 990 10.01 26.31 12.55
CA ALA A 990 8.78 25.86 11.91
C ALA A 990 8.92 25.85 10.39
N MET A 991 9.42 26.95 9.81
CA MET A 991 9.54 27.11 8.36
C MET A 991 10.59 26.18 7.75
N LEU A 992 11.67 25.87 8.46
CA LEU A 992 12.59 24.79 8.05
C LEU A 992 11.86 23.44 8.03
N GLY A 993 11.03 23.16 9.03
CA GLY A 993 10.17 21.98 9.01
C GLY A 993 9.22 21.95 7.81
N ILE A 994 8.53 23.06 7.50
CA ILE A 994 7.66 23.19 6.32
C ILE A 994 8.45 22.91 5.02
N LEU A 995 9.67 23.45 4.90
CA LEU A 995 10.53 23.18 3.76
C LEU A 995 10.77 21.67 3.59
N TYR A 996 11.17 20.98 4.66
CA TYR A 996 11.49 19.56 4.52
C TYR A 996 10.27 18.67 4.37
N ILE A 997 9.19 18.94 5.10
CA ILE A 997 7.96 18.14 5.05
C ILE A 997 7.26 18.32 3.71
N ASN A 998 7.06 19.56 3.28
CA ASN A 998 6.18 19.87 2.14
C ASN A 998 6.90 20.07 0.81
N VAL A 999 8.23 20.28 0.81
CA VAL A 999 9.02 20.43 -0.44
C VAL A 999 9.98 19.26 -0.65
N TYR A 1000 10.70 18.83 0.40
CA TYR A 1000 11.61 17.68 0.30
C TYR A 1000 10.97 16.32 0.69
N ASN A 1001 9.71 16.31 1.12
CA ASN A 1001 8.96 15.11 1.51
C ASN A 1001 9.64 14.27 2.62
N ALA A 1002 10.26 14.94 3.60
CA ALA A 1002 10.80 14.29 4.78
C ALA A 1002 9.67 13.95 5.77
N GLU A 1003 9.38 12.66 5.96
CA GLU A 1003 8.33 12.18 6.86
C GLU A 1003 8.68 12.29 8.34
N THR A 1004 9.97 12.37 8.67
CA THR A 1004 10.46 12.29 10.06
C THR A 1004 11.34 13.46 10.41
N HIS A 1005 11.34 13.86 11.69
CA HIS A 1005 12.24 14.87 12.25
C HIS A 1005 12.89 14.34 13.53
N ALA A 1006 14.22 14.29 13.57
CA ALA A 1006 14.95 13.70 14.69
C ALA A 1006 15.33 14.75 15.75
N LEU A 1007 15.12 14.44 17.04
CA LEU A 1007 15.57 15.25 18.18
C LEU A 1007 16.70 14.52 18.92
N LEU A 1008 17.92 15.05 18.83
CA LEU A 1008 19.13 14.34 19.24
C LEU A 1008 19.89 15.15 20.31
N PRO A 1009 19.43 15.14 21.57
CA PRO A 1009 20.11 15.84 22.65
C PRO A 1009 21.41 15.14 23.06
N TYR A 1010 22.54 15.82 23.00
CA TYR A 1010 23.83 15.40 23.57
C TYR A 1010 23.87 15.78 25.05
N ASP A 1011 22.89 15.28 25.79
CA ASP A 1011 22.74 15.43 27.23
C ASP A 1011 21.90 14.27 27.77
N GLN A 1012 22.42 13.56 28.77
CA GLN A 1012 21.76 12.37 29.32
C GLN A 1012 20.54 12.72 30.18
N TYR A 1013 20.49 13.89 30.80
CA TYR A 1013 19.31 14.34 31.54
C TYR A 1013 18.12 14.59 30.59
N LEU A 1014 18.39 14.94 29.33
CA LEU A 1014 17.37 15.13 28.29
C LEU A 1014 16.89 13.83 27.61
N HIS A 1015 17.10 12.65 28.19
CA HIS A 1015 16.73 11.37 27.55
C HIS A 1015 15.24 11.20 27.26
N ARG A 1016 14.36 11.89 27.99
CA ARG A 1016 12.91 11.91 27.73
C ARG A 1016 12.46 13.07 26.84
N PHE A 1017 13.35 13.95 26.41
CA PHE A 1017 13.01 15.15 25.63
C PHE A 1017 12.34 14.80 24.29
N ALA A 1018 12.88 13.83 23.56
CA ALA A 1018 12.29 13.36 22.32
C ALA A 1018 10.89 12.75 22.53
N ALA A 1019 10.72 11.92 23.58
CA ALA A 1019 9.43 11.32 23.91
C ALA A 1019 8.37 12.35 24.35
N TYR A 1020 8.77 13.42 25.04
CA TYR A 1020 7.87 14.53 25.35
C TYR A 1020 7.37 15.22 24.07
N PHE A 1021 8.27 15.50 23.12
CA PHE A 1021 7.88 16.14 21.86
C PHE A 1021 7.27 15.20 20.81
N GLN A 1022 7.36 13.88 20.99
CA GLN A 1022 6.47 12.95 20.28
C GLN A 1022 5.01 13.29 20.56
N GLN A 1023 4.65 13.48 21.83
CA GLN A 1023 3.30 13.92 22.15
C GLN A 1023 3.08 15.39 21.73
N GLY A 1024 4.00 16.28 22.09
CA GLY A 1024 3.88 17.71 21.82
C GLY A 1024 3.62 18.03 20.34
N ASP A 1025 4.39 17.44 19.43
CA ASP A 1025 4.30 17.70 17.99
C ASP A 1025 3.25 16.81 17.33
N MET A 1026 3.33 15.48 17.47
CA MET A 1026 2.51 14.54 16.70
C MET A 1026 1.03 14.58 17.10
N GLU A 1027 0.72 14.71 18.40
CA GLU A 1027 -0.68 14.82 18.84
C GLU A 1027 -1.28 16.20 18.48
N SER A 1028 -0.44 17.24 18.37
CA SER A 1028 -0.87 18.55 17.90
C SER A 1028 -1.14 18.56 16.40
N ASN A 1029 -0.15 18.17 15.60
CA ASN A 1029 -0.10 18.43 14.16
C ASN A 1029 -0.28 17.19 13.28
N GLY A 1030 -0.40 15.99 13.84
CA GLY A 1030 -0.80 14.76 13.15
C GLY A 1030 -2.28 14.79 12.75
N LYS A 1031 -2.65 15.77 11.91
CA LYS A 1031 -4.03 16.10 11.54
C LYS A 1031 -4.17 16.12 10.03
N PHE A 1032 -5.40 15.89 9.57
CA PHE A 1032 -5.70 15.85 8.13
C PHE A 1032 -6.89 16.73 7.74
N VAL A 1033 -7.49 17.47 8.68
CA VAL A 1033 -8.65 18.34 8.43
C VAL A 1033 -8.31 19.77 8.80
N THR A 1034 -8.59 20.71 7.89
CA THR A 1034 -8.34 22.14 8.06
C THR A 1034 -9.44 22.83 8.86
N ARG A 1035 -9.22 24.11 9.19
CA ARG A 1035 -10.21 24.99 9.84
C ARG A 1035 -11.50 25.15 9.04
N SER A 1036 -11.43 25.06 7.71
CA SER A 1036 -12.60 25.10 6.84
C SER A 1036 -13.35 23.77 6.72
N GLY A 1037 -12.88 22.71 7.40
CA GLY A 1037 -13.49 21.38 7.36
C GLY A 1037 -13.09 20.53 6.16
N HIS A 1038 -12.16 21.01 5.33
CA HIS A 1038 -11.66 20.26 4.18
C HIS A 1038 -10.51 19.34 4.59
N ARG A 1039 -10.38 18.22 3.89
CA ARG A 1039 -9.21 17.35 4.01
C ARG A 1039 -7.99 18.01 3.36
N VAL A 1040 -6.83 17.94 4.01
CA VAL A 1040 -5.55 18.40 3.43
C VAL A 1040 -5.14 17.52 2.25
N ASP A 1041 -4.48 18.14 1.27
CA ASP A 1041 -3.84 17.50 0.10
C ASP A 1041 -2.30 17.62 0.14
N TYR A 1042 -1.77 17.89 1.33
CA TYR A 1042 -0.33 18.00 1.66
C TYR A 1042 -0.05 17.28 2.99
N ALA A 1043 1.22 16.94 3.23
CA ALA A 1043 1.67 16.39 4.50
C ALA A 1043 1.60 17.43 5.65
N THR A 1044 1.33 16.96 6.87
CA THR A 1044 1.27 17.79 8.10
C THR A 1044 2.35 17.36 9.10
N GLY A 1045 2.03 17.18 10.39
CA GLY A 1045 3.01 16.90 11.44
C GLY A 1045 3.89 15.68 11.13
N PRO A 1046 5.22 15.78 11.30
CA PRO A 1046 6.15 14.69 11.02
C PRO A 1046 6.15 13.65 12.14
N ILE A 1047 6.73 12.48 11.88
CA ILE A 1047 7.08 11.52 12.93
C ILE A 1047 8.29 12.04 13.71
N ILE A 1048 8.11 12.34 14.99
CA ILE A 1048 9.20 12.73 15.89
C ILE A 1048 9.83 11.49 16.51
N TRP A 1049 11.16 11.46 16.55
CA TRP A 1049 11.91 10.39 17.19
C TRP A 1049 13.32 10.85 17.57
N GLY A 1050 14.03 10.07 18.38
CA GLY A 1050 15.42 10.34 18.72
C GLY A 1050 15.81 9.81 20.09
N GLU A 1051 17.12 9.76 20.32
CA GLU A 1051 17.76 9.31 21.56
C GLU A 1051 18.99 10.18 21.85
N PRO A 1052 19.47 10.23 23.10
CA PRO A 1052 20.64 11.02 23.42
C PRO A 1052 21.91 10.65 22.65
N GLY A 1053 22.69 11.67 22.33
CA GLY A 1053 24.08 11.51 21.90
C GLY A 1053 24.98 11.17 23.10
N THR A 1054 25.99 10.32 22.95
CA THR A 1054 26.49 9.68 21.72
C THR A 1054 25.84 8.34 21.42
N ASN A 1055 24.91 7.85 22.26
CA ASN A 1055 24.31 6.52 22.13
C ASN A 1055 23.66 6.31 20.75
N GLY A 1056 22.94 7.31 20.24
CA GLY A 1056 22.35 7.28 18.90
C GLY A 1056 23.37 7.00 17.77
N GLN A 1057 24.62 7.46 17.94
CA GLN A 1057 25.71 7.22 16.98
C GLN A 1057 26.01 5.73 16.80
N HIS A 1058 25.80 4.96 17.87
CA HIS A 1058 26.04 3.51 17.93
C HIS A 1058 24.77 2.69 17.76
N ALA A 1059 23.65 3.30 17.36
CA ALA A 1059 22.38 2.64 17.15
C ALA A 1059 21.85 2.87 15.73
N PHE A 1060 21.49 4.11 15.39
CA PHE A 1060 20.72 4.42 14.17
C PHE A 1060 21.36 5.49 13.28
N TYR A 1061 22.46 6.12 13.68
CA TYR A 1061 23.14 7.11 12.83
C TYR A 1061 23.70 6.49 11.54
N GLN A 1062 23.92 5.17 11.51
CA GLN A 1062 24.22 4.43 10.28
C GLN A 1062 23.15 4.70 9.21
N LEU A 1063 21.87 4.64 9.58
CA LEU A 1063 20.75 4.93 8.68
C LEU A 1063 20.71 6.41 8.32
N ILE A 1064 20.95 7.30 9.29
CA ILE A 1064 20.97 8.75 9.01
C ILE A 1064 22.07 9.09 7.99
N HIS A 1065 23.27 8.52 8.12
CA HIS A 1065 24.43 8.80 7.28
C HIS A 1065 24.41 8.12 5.91
N GLN A 1066 24.04 6.84 5.84
CA GLN A 1066 24.16 6.04 4.61
C GLN A 1066 22.86 5.35 4.19
N GLY A 1067 21.76 5.57 4.92
CA GLY A 1067 20.43 5.14 4.50
C GLY A 1067 19.86 6.02 3.40
N THR A 1068 18.68 5.63 2.92
CA THR A 1068 17.97 6.24 1.78
C THR A 1068 16.95 7.29 2.18
N ARG A 1069 16.83 7.61 3.48
CA ARG A 1069 15.86 8.57 4.01
C ARG A 1069 16.52 9.92 4.27
N LEU A 1070 15.84 11.00 3.88
CA LEU A 1070 16.21 12.36 4.28
C LEU A 1070 15.61 12.65 5.65
N ILE A 1071 16.46 12.95 6.62
CA ILE A 1071 16.05 13.12 8.02
C ILE A 1071 16.64 14.43 8.54
N PRO A 1072 15.86 15.52 8.54
CA PRO A 1072 16.20 16.72 9.29
C PRO A 1072 16.37 16.38 10.76
N ALA A 1073 17.43 16.90 11.38
CA ALA A 1073 17.76 16.59 12.76
C ALA A 1073 18.16 17.83 13.56
N ASP A 1074 17.56 18.00 14.75
CA ASP A 1074 17.95 19.01 15.71
C ASP A 1074 18.90 18.40 16.75
N PHE A 1075 20.15 18.84 16.72
CA PHE A 1075 21.16 18.48 17.69
C PHE A 1075 21.15 19.50 18.81
N ILE A 1076 21.06 19.06 20.07
CA ILE A 1076 21.02 19.96 21.24
C ILE A 1076 22.19 19.63 22.17
N ALA A 1077 23.00 20.59 22.59
CA ALA A 1077 24.08 20.35 23.56
C ALA A 1077 24.32 21.55 24.47
N ALA A 1078 24.68 21.30 25.74
CA ALA A 1078 25.18 22.35 26.62
C ALA A 1078 26.69 22.55 26.45
N VAL A 1079 27.18 23.78 26.55
CA VAL A 1079 28.63 24.08 26.58
C VAL A 1079 29.23 23.61 27.91
N LYS A 1080 28.59 23.97 29.02
CA LYS A 1080 29.01 23.55 30.37
C LYS A 1080 28.16 22.36 30.82
N THR A 1081 28.84 21.31 31.26
CA THR A 1081 28.19 20.18 31.94
C THR A 1081 27.86 20.53 33.38
N LEU A 1082 26.76 19.98 33.90
CA LEU A 1082 26.42 20.00 35.32
C LEU A 1082 27.31 19.05 36.15
N ASN A 1083 28.02 18.12 35.50
CA ASN A 1083 28.87 17.12 36.14
C ASN A 1083 30.30 17.17 35.56
N PRO A 1084 31.16 18.12 35.99
CA PRO A 1084 32.48 18.37 35.41
C PRO A 1084 33.54 17.33 35.83
N ILE A 1085 33.22 16.04 35.71
CA ILE A 1085 34.11 14.96 36.14
C ILE A 1085 35.36 14.84 35.26
N ARG A 1086 36.47 14.42 35.88
CA ARG A 1086 37.79 14.39 35.24
C ARG A 1086 38.15 15.72 34.55
N ASN A 1087 37.92 16.84 35.23
CA ASN A 1087 38.13 18.19 34.71
C ASN A 1087 37.40 18.44 33.38
N SER A 1088 36.13 18.03 33.31
CA SER A 1088 35.27 18.14 32.13
C SER A 1088 35.76 17.42 30.87
N LEU A 1089 36.66 16.43 30.98
CA LEU A 1089 37.13 15.66 29.83
C LEU A 1089 35.99 14.99 29.08
N GLN A 1090 35.02 14.41 29.80
CA GLN A 1090 33.86 13.78 29.15
C GLN A 1090 33.00 14.80 28.39
N GLN A 1091 32.84 16.01 28.92
CA GLN A 1091 32.12 17.08 28.24
C GLN A 1091 32.84 17.52 26.97
N GLN A 1092 34.17 17.61 26.98
CA GLN A 1092 34.96 17.91 25.78
C GLN A 1092 34.77 16.84 24.70
N ILE A 1093 34.79 15.56 25.07
CA ILE A 1093 34.55 14.44 24.15
C ILE A 1093 33.12 14.47 23.60
N LEU A 1094 32.12 14.71 24.46
CA LEU A 1094 30.71 14.80 24.08
C LEU A 1094 30.48 15.94 23.09
N PHE A 1095 30.99 17.13 23.38
CA PHE A 1095 30.83 18.30 22.53
C PHE A 1095 31.61 18.16 21.21
N ALA A 1096 32.80 17.53 21.23
CA ALA A 1096 33.54 17.21 20.01
C ALA A 1096 32.72 16.28 19.09
N ASN A 1097 32.03 15.29 19.65
CA ASN A 1097 31.14 14.40 18.91
C ASN A 1097 29.90 15.12 18.37
N PHE A 1098 29.29 16.01 19.16
CA PHE A 1098 28.18 16.86 18.72
C PHE A 1098 28.56 17.67 17.47
N VAL A 1099 29.71 18.34 17.50
CA VAL A 1099 30.22 19.13 16.36
C VAL A 1099 30.54 18.21 15.18
N ALA A 1100 31.31 17.14 15.41
CA ALA A 1100 31.77 16.25 14.34
C ALA A 1100 30.61 15.56 13.61
N GLN A 1101 29.53 15.19 14.29
CA GLN A 1101 28.40 14.53 13.63
C GLN A 1101 27.64 15.47 12.68
N THR A 1102 27.38 16.71 13.09
CA THR A 1102 26.72 17.69 12.20
C THR A 1102 27.62 18.09 11.03
N GLU A 1103 28.95 18.15 11.24
CA GLU A 1103 29.92 18.36 10.16
C GLU A 1103 29.96 17.17 9.19
N ALA A 1104 29.97 15.93 9.69
CA ALA A 1104 29.99 14.73 8.87
C ALA A 1104 28.71 14.59 8.03
N LEU A 1105 27.54 14.90 8.60
CA LEU A 1105 26.26 14.90 7.88
C LEU A 1105 26.24 15.93 6.75
N MET A 1106 26.86 17.10 6.96
CA MET A 1106 27.01 18.13 5.94
C MET A 1106 28.00 17.72 4.84
N LYS A 1107 29.23 17.34 5.20
CA LYS A 1107 30.34 17.14 4.25
C LYS A 1107 30.29 15.81 3.53
N GLY A 1108 29.92 14.74 4.23
CA GLY A 1108 30.14 13.39 3.75
C GLY A 1108 31.63 13.04 3.65
N LYS A 1109 31.93 12.06 2.81
CA LYS A 1109 33.27 11.55 2.48
C LYS A 1109 33.25 11.07 1.04
N THR A 1110 34.08 11.69 0.23
CA THR A 1110 34.19 11.41 -1.21
C THR A 1110 34.84 10.05 -1.46
N ARG A 1111 34.71 9.57 -2.71
CA ARG A 1111 35.32 8.32 -3.13
C ARG A 1111 36.85 8.38 -3.02
N GLU A 1112 37.44 9.49 -3.43
CA GLU A 1112 38.88 9.72 -3.44
C GLU A 1112 39.46 9.72 -2.02
N GLU A 1113 38.75 10.35 -1.07
CA GLU A 1113 39.13 10.31 0.35
C GLU A 1113 39.06 8.89 0.93
N ALA A 1114 37.98 8.16 0.64
CA ALA A 1114 37.82 6.77 1.08
C ALA A 1114 38.88 5.83 0.47
N GLU A 1115 39.20 5.99 -0.82
CA GLU A 1115 40.26 5.26 -1.52
C GLU A 1115 41.63 5.53 -0.91
N LYS A 1116 41.93 6.79 -0.61
CA LYS A 1116 43.18 7.18 0.04
C LYS A 1116 43.29 6.56 1.44
N GLU A 1117 42.25 6.65 2.28
CA GLU A 1117 42.24 6.03 3.61
C GLU A 1117 42.48 4.52 3.57
N LEU A 1118 41.85 3.82 2.63
CA LEU A 1118 42.00 2.37 2.50
C LEU A 1118 43.39 1.99 2.00
N ARG A 1119 43.96 2.76 1.08
CA ARG A 1119 45.34 2.61 0.61
C ARG A 1119 46.35 2.84 1.73
N ASP A 1120 46.16 3.89 2.53
CA ASP A 1120 47.02 4.21 3.67
C ASP A 1120 46.95 3.15 4.79
N SER A 1121 45.83 2.40 4.87
CA SER A 1121 45.68 1.26 5.79
C SER A 1121 46.40 -0.03 5.34
N GLY A 1122 47.04 -0.01 4.17
CA GLY A 1122 47.80 -1.14 3.63
C GLY A 1122 46.95 -2.21 2.91
N MET A 1123 45.70 -1.92 2.57
CA MET A 1123 44.86 -2.82 1.78
C MET A 1123 45.33 -2.87 0.31
N ASN A 1124 45.13 -4.01 -0.35
CA ASN A 1124 45.46 -4.15 -1.77
C ASN A 1124 44.37 -3.54 -2.68
N GLU A 1125 44.71 -3.23 -3.93
CA GLU A 1125 43.79 -2.58 -4.89
C GLU A 1125 42.45 -3.28 -5.07
N GLN A 1126 42.45 -4.62 -5.07
CA GLN A 1126 41.22 -5.39 -5.28
C GLN A 1126 40.28 -5.24 -4.09
N GLN A 1127 40.81 -5.24 -2.86
CA GLN A 1127 40.04 -4.98 -1.66
C GLN A 1127 39.56 -3.53 -1.59
N ILE A 1128 40.41 -2.57 -1.97
CA ILE A 1128 40.05 -1.15 -2.04
C ILE A 1128 38.85 -0.97 -2.96
N GLN A 1129 38.91 -1.43 -4.21
CA GLN A 1129 37.82 -1.24 -5.17
C GLN A 1129 36.49 -1.85 -4.71
N HIS A 1130 36.54 -2.96 -3.96
CA HIS A 1130 35.34 -3.59 -3.41
C HIS A 1130 34.75 -2.81 -2.22
N ILE A 1131 35.60 -2.29 -1.33
CA ILE A 1131 35.17 -1.66 -0.07
C ILE A 1131 34.79 -0.18 -0.25
N VAL A 1132 35.43 0.53 -1.18
CA VAL A 1132 35.27 1.96 -1.38
C VAL A 1132 33.80 2.42 -1.45
N PRO A 1133 32.91 1.79 -2.25
CA PRO A 1133 31.51 2.22 -2.31
C PRO A 1133 30.80 2.19 -0.95
N HIS A 1134 31.22 1.31 -0.04
CA HIS A 1134 30.65 1.18 1.31
C HIS A 1134 31.20 2.21 2.31
N LYS A 1135 32.34 2.84 2.00
CA LYS A 1135 32.98 3.88 2.84
C LYS A 1135 32.77 5.30 2.32
N VAL A 1136 32.03 5.46 1.22
CA VAL A 1136 31.55 6.76 0.76
C VAL A 1136 30.38 7.21 1.65
N PHE A 1137 30.38 8.50 1.99
CA PHE A 1137 29.28 9.16 2.67
C PHE A 1137 28.83 10.30 1.77
N GLU A 1138 27.58 10.30 1.33
CA GLU A 1138 27.09 11.30 0.36
C GLU A 1138 26.97 12.71 0.97
N GLY A 1139 26.94 12.82 2.30
CA GLY A 1139 26.81 14.11 3.00
C GLY A 1139 25.48 14.79 2.68
N ASN A 1140 25.51 16.13 2.61
CA ASN A 1140 24.36 16.98 2.26
C ASN A 1140 23.08 16.72 3.11
N ARG A 1141 23.22 16.25 4.35
CA ARG A 1141 22.11 15.94 5.27
C ARG A 1141 21.90 17.11 6.24
N PRO A 1142 20.68 17.67 6.31
CA PRO A 1142 20.44 18.93 7.01
C PRO A 1142 20.35 18.76 8.52
N THR A 1143 20.96 19.68 9.27
CA THR A 1143 20.92 19.68 10.74
C THR A 1143 20.77 21.08 11.30
N THR A 1144 20.02 21.21 12.38
CA THR A 1144 20.06 22.38 13.28
C THR A 1144 20.99 22.08 14.45
N SER A 1145 21.82 23.03 14.86
CA SER A 1145 22.62 22.93 16.09
C SER A 1145 22.13 23.95 17.12
N ILE A 1146 21.53 23.47 18.20
CA ILE A 1146 21.05 24.27 19.32
C ILE A 1146 22.04 24.11 20.48
N VAL A 1147 22.81 25.16 20.77
CA VAL A 1147 23.83 25.13 21.80
C VAL A 1147 23.40 25.97 23.00
N LEU A 1148 23.26 25.31 24.14
CA LEU A 1148 22.87 25.90 25.41
C LEU A 1148 24.13 26.32 26.19
N PRO A 1149 24.11 27.40 26.98
CA PRO A 1149 25.25 27.73 27.86
C PRO A 1149 25.46 26.65 28.93
N VAL A 1150 24.37 26.22 29.56
CA VAL A 1150 24.24 25.19 30.59
C VAL A 1150 22.76 24.81 30.68
N LEU A 1151 22.43 23.58 31.04
CA LEU A 1151 21.03 23.16 31.22
C LEU A 1151 20.51 23.61 32.60
N THR A 1152 20.01 24.84 32.69
CA THR A 1152 19.30 25.38 33.88
C THR A 1152 17.79 25.26 33.74
N PRO A 1153 17.00 25.38 34.83
CA PRO A 1153 15.54 25.43 34.73
C PRO A 1153 15.06 26.49 33.73
N SER A 1154 15.64 27.69 33.77
CA SER A 1154 15.32 28.76 32.82
C SER A 1154 15.67 28.37 31.37
N THR A 1155 16.86 27.84 31.13
CA THR A 1155 17.29 27.42 29.78
C THR A 1155 16.41 26.30 29.22
N LEU A 1156 16.04 25.32 30.04
CA LEU A 1156 15.09 24.27 29.66
C LEU A 1156 13.71 24.84 29.33
N GLY A 1157 13.22 25.79 30.15
CA GLY A 1157 11.94 26.46 29.93
C GLY A 1157 11.89 27.18 28.59
N SER A 1158 12.93 27.94 28.25
CA SER A 1158 13.05 28.58 26.94
C SER A 1158 13.08 27.56 25.80
N LEU A 1159 13.84 26.47 25.95
CA LEU A 1159 13.95 25.44 24.93
C LEU A 1159 12.61 24.75 24.65
N ILE A 1160 11.86 24.36 25.70
CA ILE A 1160 10.55 23.73 25.53
C ILE A 1160 9.59 24.69 24.82
N ALA A 1161 9.52 25.95 25.27
CA ALA A 1161 8.66 26.97 24.67
C ALA A 1161 9.00 27.25 23.21
N PHE A 1162 10.28 27.15 22.79
CA PHE A 1162 10.63 27.27 21.38
C PHE A 1162 9.98 26.21 20.50
N TYR A 1163 9.94 24.96 20.98
CA TYR A 1163 9.28 23.87 20.25
C TYR A 1163 7.75 23.98 20.30
N GLU A 1164 7.15 24.40 21.42
CA GLU A 1164 5.70 24.67 21.48
C GLU A 1164 5.29 25.70 20.42
N HIS A 1165 6.04 26.81 20.31
CA HIS A 1165 5.77 27.85 19.31
C HIS A 1165 6.12 27.39 17.88
N LYS A 1166 7.13 26.54 17.69
CA LYS A 1166 7.41 25.88 16.39
C LYS A 1166 6.16 25.10 15.94
N ILE A 1167 5.63 24.25 16.82
CA ILE A 1167 4.46 23.40 16.55
C ILE A 1167 3.25 24.25 16.20
N PHE A 1168 3.01 25.33 16.96
CA PHE A 1168 1.96 26.29 16.67
C PHE A 1168 2.09 26.88 15.27
N VAL A 1169 3.25 27.43 14.91
CA VAL A 1169 3.46 28.07 13.60
C VAL A 1169 3.19 27.08 12.47
N GLN A 1170 3.70 25.84 12.56
CA GLN A 1170 3.42 24.82 11.55
C GLN A 1170 1.92 24.52 11.40
N GLY A 1171 1.21 24.39 12.52
CA GLY A 1171 -0.25 24.20 12.51
C GLY A 1171 -1.01 25.33 11.82
N VAL A 1172 -0.56 26.58 12.00
CA VAL A 1172 -1.13 27.75 11.30
C VAL A 1172 -0.85 27.70 9.80
N ILE A 1173 0.39 27.36 9.38
CA ILE A 1173 0.72 27.23 7.96
C ILE A 1173 -0.19 26.20 7.27
N TRP A 1174 -0.38 25.05 7.92
CA TRP A 1174 -1.23 23.96 7.45
C TRP A 1174 -2.74 24.19 7.65
N ASP A 1175 -3.14 25.31 8.25
CA ASP A 1175 -4.53 25.63 8.58
C ASP A 1175 -5.26 24.53 9.37
N ILE A 1176 -4.55 23.82 10.25
CA ILE A 1176 -5.10 22.75 11.11
C ILE A 1176 -5.29 23.23 12.55
N ASN A 1177 -5.99 22.43 13.36
CA ASN A 1177 -6.08 22.66 14.80
C ASN A 1177 -4.98 21.92 15.57
N SER A 1178 -3.96 22.64 16.05
CA SER A 1178 -2.89 22.08 16.88
C SER A 1178 -3.33 21.68 18.29
N TYR A 1179 -4.55 22.01 18.70
CA TYR A 1179 -4.94 22.02 20.11
C TYR A 1179 -6.09 21.08 20.47
N ASP A 1180 -6.68 20.38 19.50
CA ASP A 1180 -7.58 19.25 19.72
C ASP A 1180 -6.88 17.89 19.57
N GLN A 1181 -7.60 16.78 19.81
CA GLN A 1181 -7.10 15.41 19.66
C GLN A 1181 -8.22 14.38 19.40
N TRP A 1182 -9.17 14.67 18.52
CA TRP A 1182 -10.31 13.78 18.23
C TRP A 1182 -9.92 12.34 17.81
N GLY A 1183 -8.71 12.16 17.27
CA GLY A 1183 -8.19 10.85 16.85
C GLY A 1183 -8.06 9.80 17.97
N VAL A 1184 -8.11 10.18 19.25
CA VAL A 1184 -8.01 9.23 20.38
C VAL A 1184 -9.36 8.61 20.78
N GLU A 1185 -10.48 9.08 20.25
CA GLU A 1185 -11.81 8.71 20.73
C GLU A 1185 -12.24 7.30 20.34
N LEU A 1186 -12.01 6.89 19.09
CA LEU A 1186 -12.46 5.59 18.57
C LEU A 1186 -11.88 4.42 19.38
N GLY A 1187 -10.57 4.47 19.68
CA GLY A 1187 -9.92 3.45 20.51
C GLY A 1187 -10.54 3.36 21.91
N LYS A 1188 -10.85 4.50 22.54
CA LYS A 1188 -11.49 4.54 23.87
C LYS A 1188 -12.93 3.99 23.83
N GLN A 1189 -13.68 4.26 22.77
CA GLN A 1189 -15.03 3.72 22.60
C GLN A 1189 -15.00 2.19 22.42
N LEU A 1190 -14.14 1.69 21.54
CA LEU A 1190 -13.99 0.25 21.28
C LEU A 1190 -13.49 -0.50 22.52
N ALA A 1191 -12.51 0.04 23.25
CA ALA A 1191 -12.00 -0.58 24.48
C ALA A 1191 -13.10 -0.74 25.55
N LYS A 1192 -14.00 0.25 25.70
CA LYS A 1192 -15.14 0.16 26.63
C LYS A 1192 -16.16 -0.92 26.25
N ILE A 1193 -16.28 -1.24 24.96
CA ILE A 1193 -17.14 -2.32 24.47
C ILE A 1193 -16.47 -3.67 24.72
N VAL A 1194 -15.19 -3.80 24.38
CA VAL A 1194 -14.44 -5.06 24.50
C VAL A 1194 -14.20 -5.46 25.96
N GLN A 1195 -13.94 -4.51 26.86
CA GLN A 1195 -13.58 -4.80 28.26
C GLN A 1195 -14.57 -5.74 28.99
N PRO A 1196 -15.90 -5.46 29.06
CA PRO A 1196 -16.84 -6.36 29.72
C PRO A 1196 -16.96 -7.73 29.02
N GLU A 1197 -16.72 -7.78 27.71
CA GLU A 1197 -16.80 -9.02 26.93
C GLU A 1197 -15.67 -9.98 27.29
N LEU A 1198 -14.49 -9.49 27.71
CA LEU A 1198 -13.35 -10.34 28.10
C LEU A 1198 -13.68 -11.26 29.29
N THR A 1199 -14.52 -10.81 30.21
CA THR A 1199 -14.96 -11.57 31.39
C THR A 1199 -16.32 -12.25 31.23
N ALA A 1200 -17.10 -11.87 30.20
CA ALA A 1200 -18.41 -12.44 29.96
C ALA A 1200 -18.34 -13.93 29.58
N GLU A 1201 -19.31 -14.71 30.06
CA GLU A 1201 -19.46 -16.10 29.65
C GLU A 1201 -19.92 -16.23 28.19
N GLY A 1202 -19.56 -17.34 27.54
CA GLY A 1202 -19.90 -17.61 26.15
C GLY A 1202 -18.93 -17.06 25.11
N VAL A 1203 -19.25 -17.34 23.84
CA VAL A 1203 -18.48 -16.89 22.67
C VAL A 1203 -18.86 -15.43 22.38
N THR A 1204 -17.86 -14.57 22.28
CA THR A 1204 -18.06 -13.19 21.85
C THR A 1204 -18.34 -13.16 20.35
N THR A 1205 -19.41 -12.51 19.95
CA THR A 1205 -19.81 -12.28 18.56
C THR A 1205 -20.18 -10.79 18.41
N GLY A 1206 -20.00 -10.21 17.22
CA GLY A 1206 -20.36 -8.82 16.95
C GLY A 1206 -19.20 -7.91 16.51
N HIS A 1207 -17.96 -8.38 16.63
CA HIS A 1207 -16.79 -7.75 16.03
C HIS A 1207 -16.37 -8.46 14.74
N ASP A 1208 -15.32 -7.97 14.09
CA ASP A 1208 -14.65 -8.69 13.02
C ASP A 1208 -14.05 -10.03 13.52
N ALA A 1209 -13.71 -10.91 12.57
CA ALA A 1209 -13.23 -12.26 12.90
C ALA A 1209 -11.92 -12.25 13.71
N SER A 1210 -11.05 -11.26 13.52
CA SER A 1210 -9.80 -11.14 14.26
C SER A 1210 -10.08 -10.76 15.71
N THR A 1211 -10.85 -9.70 15.94
CA THR A 1211 -11.19 -9.24 17.30
C THR A 1211 -11.92 -10.33 18.09
N ASN A 1212 -12.90 -11.01 17.48
CA ASN A 1212 -13.58 -12.15 18.13
C ASN A 1212 -12.60 -13.29 18.44
N GLY A 1213 -11.69 -13.62 17.51
CA GLY A 1213 -10.69 -14.67 17.69
C GLY A 1213 -9.71 -14.37 18.82
N ILE A 1214 -9.26 -13.11 18.96
CA ILE A 1214 -8.36 -12.67 20.04
C ILE A 1214 -9.08 -12.75 21.40
N ILE A 1215 -10.33 -12.29 21.49
CA ILE A 1215 -11.13 -12.39 22.73
C ILE A 1215 -11.36 -13.85 23.10
N ALA A 1216 -11.67 -14.71 22.13
CA ALA A 1216 -11.83 -16.15 22.34
C ALA A 1216 -10.53 -16.80 22.85
N PHE A 1217 -9.39 -16.43 22.26
CA PHE A 1217 -8.07 -16.90 22.71
C PHE A 1217 -7.78 -16.44 24.14
N PHE A 1218 -8.00 -15.17 24.47
CA PHE A 1218 -7.83 -14.64 25.83
C PHE A 1218 -8.70 -15.41 26.85
N LYS A 1219 -9.99 -15.62 26.54
CA LYS A 1219 -10.91 -16.39 27.39
C LYS A 1219 -10.48 -17.84 27.56
N HIS A 1220 -9.93 -18.45 26.51
CA HIS A 1220 -9.48 -19.83 26.55
C HIS A 1220 -8.27 -19.97 27.49
N ILE A 1221 -7.26 -19.11 27.34
CA ILE A 1221 -6.06 -19.15 28.17
C ILE A 1221 -6.36 -18.80 29.63
N ASN A 1222 -7.20 -17.80 29.93
CA ASN A 1222 -7.51 -17.42 31.31
C ASN A 1222 -8.45 -18.39 32.06
N LYS A 1223 -9.10 -19.33 31.35
CA LYS A 1223 -9.88 -20.41 31.98
C LYS A 1223 -9.03 -21.65 32.29
N ALA A 1224 -7.90 -21.82 31.59
CA ALA A 1224 -6.94 -22.88 31.82
C ALA A 1224 -6.02 -22.53 32.99
#